data_AF-A0A7C5N1K7-F1
#
_entry.id   AF-A0A7C5N1K7-F1
#
_cell.length_a   1.000
_cell.length_b   1.000
_cell.length_c   1.000
_cell.angle_alpha   90.00
_cell.angle_beta   90.00
_cell.angle_gamma   90.00
#
_symmetry.space_group_name_H-M   'P 1'
#
loop_
_entity.id
_entity.type
_entity.pdbx_description
1 polymer ?
#
loop_
_entity_poly.entity_id
_entity_poly.type
_entity_poly.pdbx_seq_one_letter_code
_entity_poly.pdbx_strand_id
1 'polypeptide(L)'
;MVRVPLLVLAPTTLLTACAAAPPGVDPGSAPPPTQARVHDGEHHFGSLTQLTFGGENAEAYWSFDGRQLVFQSRPAGEGCDQIFRMTVGEPDSVTRVSNGEGATTCSYFMPGDEHVIYASTHLGGAACPPKPDRSQGYVWPLYDSYDIFKIAVGGGEPVRLTDAPGYDAEATVCPVDGTILFTSVRDGDLELYTMDPNGQNVTRLTQTPGYDGGAFFNADCSKIVWRASRPTGEALADYQRLLAQGLVRPTKLEIWVANADGSDARQVTYLNAASFAPYWFPNRDRILFSTNYGDPKGREFDLWAVNADGTELEQVTVSPGFDGFPMFSWDGKTLAFASNRATAEGAYDTNVFLAEWQDVEPHPTAAPTPAERVKADVTWLADPARQGRGLGTEGLEQAVTYVADRMKELGLAPAFGARYRQPFEVTTALTVASTTSLSVSGEPLAGDAMAPLSGSSSGTVEAPLVLAGYGIVDEEHELDDYAGVNAKNKIVVVRRFVPSSIDDEATARKLSDLRRKAFLARQRGAKALVVVDLPVVTDGETMPDEAPFPSLETSGYGDAGIPMVVVKREYGEPIIDALGKRRSLTAKLTVALEPTRKKTTNVVGRLAAEADRLDGVIVIGAHLDHLGMGGPSSLSPGDKSAHLGADDNASGIAALLEAARQLA
;
A
#
# COMPACT_ATOMS: atom_id res chain seq x y z
N MET A 1 -7.79 12.57 -52.92
CA MET A 1 -8.88 13.18 -53.73
C MET A 1 -10.06 13.29 -52.79
N VAL A 2 -10.58 14.44 -52.34
CA VAL A 2 -11.06 15.68 -52.99
C VAL A 2 -11.00 16.81 -51.92
N ARG A 3 -10.10 17.82 -51.99
CA ARG A 3 -10.27 19.27 -52.32
C ARG A 3 -11.57 19.99 -51.83
N VAL A 4 -11.52 20.87 -50.79
CA VAL A 4 -11.23 22.36 -50.73
C VAL A 4 -12.54 23.19 -50.87
N PRO A 5 -12.81 24.37 -50.19
CA PRO A 5 -11.93 25.54 -49.95
C PRO A 5 -11.97 26.17 -48.52
N LEU A 6 -10.90 26.65 -47.87
CA LEU A 6 -9.99 27.80 -48.08
C LEU A 6 -10.55 29.05 -48.80
N LEU A 7 -10.86 30.09 -48.02
CA LEU A 7 -11.06 31.47 -48.50
C LEU A 7 -9.96 32.37 -47.92
N VAL A 8 -9.26 33.08 -48.81
CA VAL A 8 -8.25 34.12 -48.55
C VAL A 8 -8.75 35.41 -49.21
N LEU A 9 -8.57 36.56 -48.55
CA LEU A 9 -8.37 37.93 -49.11
C LEU A 9 -8.10 38.86 -47.91
N ALA A 10 -6.85 39.29 -47.63
CA ALA A 10 -6.06 40.38 -48.25
C ALA A 10 -6.42 41.80 -47.72
N PRO A 11 -5.44 42.74 -47.67
CA PRO A 11 -5.29 43.74 -46.60
C PRO A 11 -5.89 45.10 -46.94
N THR A 12 -6.21 45.89 -45.91
CA THR A 12 -6.59 47.31 -46.07
C THR A 12 -5.80 48.23 -45.14
N THR A 13 -5.33 49.29 -45.77
CA THR A 13 -4.43 50.37 -45.36
C THR A 13 -5.00 51.30 -44.28
N LEU A 14 -4.07 51.89 -43.52
CA LEU A 14 -4.24 52.99 -42.57
C LEU A 14 -5.12 54.14 -43.10
N LEU A 15 -6.00 54.61 -42.23
CA LEU A 15 -6.55 55.98 -42.24
C LEU A 15 -6.32 56.57 -40.84
N THR A 16 -5.38 57.51 -40.76
CA THR A 16 -5.18 58.40 -39.62
C THR A 16 -6.35 59.39 -39.54
N ALA A 17 -7.13 59.33 -38.47
CA ALA A 17 -8.05 60.39 -38.07
C ALA A 17 -7.79 60.74 -36.60
N CYS A 18 -7.34 61.96 -36.34
CA CYS A 18 -7.31 62.55 -35.01
C CYS A 18 -8.75 62.83 -34.57
N ALA A 19 -9.19 62.24 -33.45
CA ALA A 19 -10.35 62.73 -32.71
C ALA A 19 -10.25 62.33 -31.23
N ALA A 20 -10.14 63.36 -30.39
CA ALA A 20 -10.45 63.49 -28.96
C ALA A 20 -10.18 62.31 -28.01
N ALA A 21 -9.31 62.59 -27.02
CA ALA A 21 -9.12 61.75 -25.84
C ALA A 21 -10.44 61.52 -25.07
N PRO A 22 -10.74 60.28 -24.64
CA PRO A 22 -11.76 60.05 -23.63
C PRO A 22 -11.34 60.69 -22.29
N PRO A 23 -12.30 61.06 -21.42
CA PRO A 23 -11.99 61.74 -20.16
C PRO A 23 -11.11 60.84 -19.28
N GLY A 24 -10.18 61.47 -18.56
CA GLY A 24 -9.18 60.79 -17.73
C GLY A 24 -9.80 59.72 -16.85
N VAL A 25 -9.29 58.50 -16.99
CA VAL A 25 -9.40 57.47 -15.96
C VAL A 25 -8.50 57.94 -14.82
N ASP A 26 -9.11 58.26 -13.70
CA ASP A 26 -8.44 58.55 -12.45
C ASP A 26 -7.58 57.32 -12.06
N PRO A 27 -6.24 57.42 -11.95
CA PRO A 27 -5.38 56.27 -11.65
C PRO A 27 -5.41 55.90 -10.16
N GLY A 28 -6.59 55.91 -9.54
CA GLY A 28 -6.72 56.04 -8.09
C GLY A 28 -7.97 55.42 -7.46
N SER A 29 -8.51 54.34 -8.02
CA SER A 29 -9.37 53.45 -7.23
C SER A 29 -9.37 52.04 -7.82
N ALA A 30 -8.68 51.12 -7.16
CA ALA A 30 -8.94 49.70 -7.35
C ALA A 30 -10.45 49.43 -7.16
N PRO A 31 -11.07 48.51 -7.93
CA PRO A 31 -12.41 48.07 -7.61
C PRO A 31 -12.47 47.64 -6.13
N PRO A 32 -13.57 47.93 -5.41
CA PRO A 32 -13.65 47.60 -3.99
C PRO A 32 -13.45 46.09 -3.80
N PRO A 33 -12.77 45.65 -2.73
CA PRO A 33 -12.58 44.24 -2.45
C PRO A 33 -13.94 43.53 -2.43
N THR A 34 -14.03 42.41 -3.14
CA THR A 34 -15.18 41.52 -3.07
C THR A 34 -15.31 41.01 -1.63
N GLN A 35 -16.50 41.14 -1.03
CA GLN A 35 -16.71 40.63 0.32
C GLN A 35 -16.46 39.12 0.38
N ALA A 36 -15.69 38.70 1.38
CA ALA A 36 -15.53 37.31 1.74
C ALA A 36 -16.92 36.67 1.94
N ARG A 37 -17.17 35.54 1.27
CA ARG A 37 -18.43 34.81 1.38
C ARG A 37 -18.19 33.31 1.42
N VAL A 38 -19.12 32.63 2.08
CA VAL A 38 -19.28 31.18 1.96
C VAL A 38 -20.02 30.89 0.66
N HIS A 39 -19.52 29.95 -0.12
CA HIS A 39 -20.12 29.55 -1.40
C HIS A 39 -21.13 28.41 -1.21
N ASP A 40 -22.14 28.35 -2.07
CA ASP A 40 -23.07 27.22 -2.12
C ASP A 40 -22.28 25.92 -2.40
N GLY A 41 -22.34 24.96 -1.47
CA GLY A 41 -21.56 23.71 -1.51
C GLY A 41 -20.50 23.60 -0.43
N GLU A 42 -20.11 24.71 0.23
CA GLU A 42 -19.21 24.70 1.38
C GLU A 42 -19.97 24.34 2.67
N HIS A 43 -20.43 23.09 2.78
CA HIS A 43 -21.35 22.65 3.84
C HIS A 43 -20.80 22.74 5.27
N HIS A 44 -19.48 22.80 5.41
CA HIS A 44 -18.80 22.88 6.70
C HIS A 44 -18.54 24.33 7.16
N PHE A 45 -18.75 25.35 6.32
CA PHE A 45 -18.43 26.72 6.66
C PHE A 45 -19.67 27.47 7.18
N GLY A 46 -19.60 27.91 8.44
CA GLY A 46 -20.57 28.80 9.05
C GLY A 46 -20.30 30.26 8.71
N SER A 47 -19.84 31.04 9.69
CA SER A 47 -19.35 32.40 9.45
C SER A 47 -17.92 32.41 8.91
N LEU A 48 -17.60 33.41 8.07
CA LEU A 48 -16.28 33.59 7.47
C LEU A 48 -15.75 35.00 7.78
N THR A 49 -14.50 35.10 8.24
CA THR A 49 -13.82 36.36 8.57
C THR A 49 -12.47 36.44 7.87
N GLN A 50 -12.24 37.50 7.10
CA GLN A 50 -10.93 37.79 6.52
C GLN A 50 -10.05 38.56 7.52
N LEU A 51 -8.81 38.12 7.71
CA LEU A 51 -7.88 38.70 8.69
C LEU A 51 -6.79 39.58 8.06
N THR A 52 -6.31 39.23 6.86
CA THR A 52 -5.26 39.99 6.17
C THR A 52 -5.80 40.59 4.86
N PHE A 53 -5.13 41.64 4.39
CA PHE A 53 -5.54 42.37 3.20
C PHE A 53 -4.32 42.77 2.36
N GLY A 54 -4.30 42.30 1.11
CA GLY A 54 -3.27 42.62 0.12
C GLY A 54 -1.96 41.83 0.29
N GLY A 55 -1.20 41.70 -0.80
CA GLY A 55 0.07 40.96 -0.81
C GLY A 55 -0.13 39.44 -0.75
N GLU A 56 0.89 38.73 -0.30
CA GLU A 56 0.81 37.27 -0.11
C GLU A 56 0.83 36.94 1.38
N ASN A 57 -0.22 36.28 1.87
CA ASN A 57 -0.35 35.85 3.26
C ASN A 57 -0.81 34.39 3.28
N ALA A 58 -0.06 33.53 3.97
CA ALA A 58 -0.30 32.09 3.97
C ALA A 58 0.20 31.44 5.26
N GLU A 59 -0.02 30.13 5.39
CA GLU A 59 0.55 29.32 6.48
C GLU A 59 0.23 29.89 7.87
N ALA A 60 -1.04 30.22 8.10
CA ALA A 60 -1.50 30.74 9.37
C ALA A 60 -1.81 29.61 10.36
N TYR A 61 -1.05 29.54 11.45
CA TYR A 61 -1.12 28.47 12.42
C TYR A 61 -1.45 28.99 13.83
N TRP A 62 -2.32 28.27 14.52
CA TRP A 62 -2.83 28.61 15.85
C TRP A 62 -1.79 28.43 16.95
N SER A 63 -1.77 29.37 17.90
CA SER A 63 -1.20 29.15 19.23
C SER A 63 -1.97 28.05 19.96
N PHE A 64 -1.32 27.36 20.90
CA PHE A 64 -1.90 26.26 21.68
C PHE A 64 -3.09 26.71 22.54
N ASP A 65 -3.09 27.96 23.01
CA ASP A 65 -4.23 28.57 23.71
C ASP A 65 -5.38 29.01 22.78
N GLY A 66 -5.21 28.95 21.46
CA GLY A 66 -6.21 29.33 20.46
C GLY A 66 -6.49 30.83 20.36
N ARG A 67 -5.58 31.70 20.82
CA ARG A 67 -5.80 33.16 20.84
C ARG A 67 -5.02 33.92 19.76
N GLN A 68 -3.92 33.35 19.27
CA GLN A 68 -3.03 33.98 18.30
C GLN A 68 -2.85 33.11 17.06
N LEU A 69 -2.48 33.77 15.97
CA LEU A 69 -1.98 33.14 14.76
C LEU A 69 -0.55 33.59 14.51
N VAL A 70 0.29 32.68 14.05
CA VAL A 70 1.58 32.98 13.41
C VAL A 70 1.46 32.64 11.93
N PHE A 71 1.93 33.51 11.05
CA PHE A 71 1.71 33.36 9.61
C PHE A 71 2.84 33.99 8.80
N GLN A 72 2.99 33.49 7.57
CA GLN A 72 3.90 34.04 6.59
C GLN A 72 3.20 35.20 5.85
N SER A 73 3.90 36.32 5.69
CA SER A 73 3.39 37.46 4.93
C SER A 73 4.49 38.15 4.12
N ARG A 74 4.11 38.58 2.91
CA ARG A 74 4.86 39.48 2.04
C ARG A 74 3.94 40.62 1.59
N PRO A 75 4.05 41.81 2.23
CA PRO A 75 3.27 42.97 1.83
C PRO A 75 3.56 43.40 0.38
N ALA A 76 2.61 44.07 -0.24
CA ALA A 76 2.70 44.49 -1.63
C ALA A 76 3.91 45.43 -1.87
N GLY A 77 4.78 45.08 -2.81
CA GLY A 77 5.96 45.86 -3.16
C GLY A 77 7.17 45.66 -2.24
N GLU A 78 7.07 44.77 -1.24
CA GLU A 78 8.13 44.48 -0.28
C GLU A 78 8.95 43.22 -0.63
N GLY A 79 10.02 42.99 0.14
CA GLY A 79 11.09 42.01 -0.09
C GLY A 79 10.65 40.54 -0.03
N CYS A 80 11.19 39.78 0.92
CA CYS A 80 10.94 38.34 1.01
C CYS A 80 9.82 38.08 2.01
N ASP A 81 9.24 36.89 1.94
CA ASP A 81 8.30 36.43 2.95
C ASP A 81 8.91 36.51 4.36
N GLN A 82 8.17 37.14 5.29
CA GLN A 82 8.52 37.33 6.69
C GLN A 82 7.48 36.67 7.60
N ILE A 83 7.86 36.36 8.84
CA ILE A 83 6.95 35.76 9.82
C ILE A 83 6.32 36.85 10.67
N PHE A 84 5.01 36.84 10.75
CA PHE A 84 4.20 37.75 11.55
C PHE A 84 3.34 36.96 12.53
N ARG A 85 2.84 37.65 13.56
CA ARG A 85 1.81 37.13 14.45
C ARG A 85 0.70 38.14 14.65
N MET A 86 -0.47 37.67 15.05
CA MET A 86 -1.61 38.50 15.43
C MET A 86 -2.44 37.82 16.53
N THR A 87 -3.12 38.62 17.32
CA THR A 87 -4.19 38.20 18.23
C THR A 87 -5.52 38.19 17.47
N VAL A 88 -6.24 37.07 17.54
CA VAL A 88 -7.54 36.93 16.87
C VAL A 88 -8.56 37.87 17.51
N GLY A 89 -9.25 38.64 16.66
CA GLY A 89 -10.20 39.68 17.10
C GLY A 89 -9.56 41.05 17.36
N GLU A 90 -8.24 41.18 17.24
CA GLU A 90 -7.51 42.45 17.42
C GLU A 90 -6.65 42.75 16.17
N PRO A 91 -7.23 43.29 15.07
CA PRO A 91 -6.51 43.48 13.80
C PRO A 91 -5.25 44.35 13.90
N ASP A 92 -5.23 45.31 14.84
CA ASP A 92 -4.08 46.22 15.06
C ASP A 92 -2.90 45.54 15.80
N SER A 93 -3.04 44.27 16.20
CA SER A 93 -2.01 43.51 16.93
C SER A 93 -0.93 42.86 16.02
N VAL A 94 -1.04 43.01 14.70
CA VAL A 94 -0.11 42.40 13.74
C VAL A 94 1.31 42.89 13.99
N THR A 95 2.22 41.97 14.31
CA THR A 95 3.63 42.28 14.59
C THR A 95 4.54 41.29 13.90
N ARG A 96 5.66 41.78 13.34
CA ARG A 96 6.69 40.91 12.75
C ARG A 96 7.47 40.21 13.85
N VAL A 97 7.65 38.90 13.69
CA VAL A 97 8.41 38.03 14.57
C VAL A 97 9.82 37.80 14.02
N SER A 98 9.97 37.65 12.69
CA SER A 98 11.29 37.50 12.07
C SER A 98 12.11 38.81 12.07
N ASN A 99 13.42 38.69 11.87
CA ASN A 99 14.36 39.83 11.92
C ASN A 99 14.26 40.80 10.73
N GLY A 100 13.54 40.44 9.66
CA GLY A 100 13.42 41.26 8.45
C GLY A 100 14.49 40.99 7.39
N GLU A 101 15.35 39.99 7.60
CA GLU A 101 16.46 39.63 6.72
C GLU A 101 16.24 38.25 6.10
N GLY A 102 16.66 38.07 4.85
CA GLY A 102 16.49 36.82 4.11
C GLY A 102 15.03 36.45 3.88
N ALA A 103 14.79 35.29 3.27
CA ALA A 103 13.47 34.70 3.19
C ALA A 103 13.16 33.90 4.46
N THR A 104 11.88 33.83 4.82
CA THR A 104 11.39 32.97 5.91
C THR A 104 10.20 32.15 5.46
N THR A 105 9.97 31.01 6.11
CA THR A 105 8.82 30.15 5.82
C THR A 105 8.47 29.21 6.99
N CYS A 106 7.28 28.61 6.94
CA CYS A 106 6.81 27.54 7.81
C CYS A 106 7.04 27.81 9.30
N SER A 107 6.37 28.85 9.82
CA SER A 107 6.41 29.17 11.24
C SER A 107 5.47 28.29 12.06
N TYR A 108 5.79 27.99 13.32
CA TYR A 108 4.88 27.25 14.21
C TYR A 108 5.11 27.65 15.68
N PHE A 109 4.06 27.68 16.50
CA PHE A 109 4.20 27.93 17.93
C PHE A 109 4.83 26.72 18.63
N MET A 110 5.56 26.97 19.72
CA MET A 110 6.00 25.91 20.64
C MET A 110 5.06 25.79 21.84
N PRO A 111 4.94 24.60 22.46
CA PRO A 111 4.12 24.41 23.65
C PRO A 111 4.37 25.50 24.71
N GLY A 112 3.28 26.10 25.18
CA GLY A 112 3.32 27.24 26.12
C GLY A 112 3.22 28.62 25.46
N ASP A 113 3.22 28.71 24.12
CA ASP A 113 2.97 29.94 23.34
C ASP A 113 3.95 31.10 23.59
N GLU A 114 5.11 30.80 24.20
CA GLU A 114 6.16 31.80 24.47
C GLU A 114 7.16 31.94 23.32
N HIS A 115 7.25 30.91 22.46
CA HIS A 115 8.22 30.83 21.37
C HIS A 115 7.57 30.39 20.06
N VAL A 116 8.18 30.82 18.97
CA VAL A 116 7.86 30.40 17.60
C VAL A 116 9.12 29.81 16.98
N ILE A 117 8.97 28.73 16.22
CA ILE A 117 9.98 28.26 15.28
C ILE A 117 9.66 28.72 13.86
N TYR A 118 10.66 28.93 13.02
CA TYR A 118 10.51 29.21 11.60
C TYR A 118 11.80 28.90 10.85
N ALA A 119 11.73 28.65 9.54
CA ALA A 119 12.91 28.50 8.70
C ALA A 119 13.34 29.85 8.12
N SER A 120 14.64 30.11 7.99
CA SER A 120 15.15 31.35 7.42
C SER A 120 16.48 31.22 6.67
N THR A 121 16.68 32.08 5.67
CA THR A 121 17.93 32.18 4.89
C THR A 121 18.88 33.30 5.35
N HIS A 122 18.57 34.01 6.44
CA HIS A 122 19.28 35.24 6.81
C HIS A 122 20.79 35.05 7.03
N LEU A 123 21.23 33.86 7.46
CA LEU A 123 22.67 33.54 7.60
C LEU A 123 23.39 33.42 6.24
N GLY A 124 22.67 33.09 5.16
CA GLY A 124 23.19 33.14 3.79
C GLY A 124 23.23 34.55 3.20
N GLY A 125 22.48 35.49 3.79
CA GLY A 125 22.49 36.90 3.43
C GLY A 125 21.15 37.59 3.72
N ALA A 126 21.21 38.92 3.92
CA ALA A 126 20.03 39.72 4.23
C ALA A 126 19.06 39.92 3.04
N ALA A 127 19.55 39.75 1.81
CA ALA A 127 18.73 39.90 0.60
C ALA A 127 17.89 38.63 0.32
N CYS A 128 16.83 38.80 -0.46
CA CYS A 128 16.05 37.65 -0.91
C CYS A 128 16.88 36.73 -1.79
N PRO A 129 16.83 35.41 -1.54
CA PRO A 129 17.39 34.45 -2.47
C PRO A 129 16.80 34.62 -3.88
N PRO A 130 17.59 34.35 -4.94
CA PRO A 130 17.14 34.51 -6.32
C PRO A 130 16.01 33.55 -6.64
N LYS A 131 14.97 34.04 -7.34
CA LYS A 131 13.88 33.20 -7.83
C LYS A 131 14.41 32.12 -8.81
N PRO A 132 13.79 30.93 -8.85
CA PRO A 132 14.21 29.87 -9.77
C PRO A 132 14.00 30.28 -11.23
N ASP A 133 14.79 29.70 -12.13
CA ASP A 133 14.66 29.90 -13.57
C ASP A 133 13.32 29.34 -14.08
N ARG A 134 12.45 30.25 -14.56
CA ARG A 134 11.13 29.92 -15.09
C ARG A 134 11.19 29.05 -16.35
N SER A 135 12.34 28.96 -17.05
CA SER A 135 12.51 28.07 -18.19
C SER A 135 12.40 26.58 -17.81
N GLN A 136 12.62 26.25 -16.53
CA GLN A 136 12.46 24.90 -15.97
C GLN A 136 10.99 24.54 -15.65
N GLY A 137 10.05 25.44 -15.97
CA GLY A 137 8.62 25.28 -15.66
C GLY A 137 8.28 25.63 -14.21
N TYR A 138 7.19 25.08 -13.68
CA TYR A 138 6.81 25.26 -12.28
C TYR A 138 7.68 24.39 -11.37
N VAL A 139 8.64 25.02 -10.70
CA VAL A 139 9.58 24.40 -9.75
C VAL A 139 9.68 25.25 -8.49
N TRP A 140 9.95 24.60 -7.36
CA TRP A 140 10.21 25.26 -6.08
C TRP A 140 11.70 25.25 -5.78
N PRO A 141 12.26 26.37 -5.29
CA PRO A 141 13.64 26.44 -4.87
C PRO A 141 13.82 25.85 -3.46
N LEU A 142 14.85 25.03 -3.31
CA LEU A 142 15.41 24.59 -2.04
C LEU A 142 16.68 25.39 -1.80
N TYR A 143 16.55 26.55 -1.15
CA TYR A 143 17.74 27.36 -0.83
C TYR A 143 18.59 26.63 0.21
N ASP A 144 19.88 26.50 -0.09
CA ASP A 144 20.88 25.76 0.70
C ASP A 144 21.31 26.45 2.01
N SER A 145 20.73 27.62 2.26
CA SER A 145 20.95 28.45 3.44
C SER A 145 19.77 28.42 4.40
N TYR A 146 18.74 27.60 4.16
CA TYR A 146 17.61 27.49 5.08
C TYR A 146 18.00 26.67 6.30
N ASP A 147 17.94 27.32 7.46
CA ASP A 147 18.00 26.67 8.77
C ASP A 147 16.73 26.96 9.57
N ILE A 148 16.46 26.14 10.57
CA ILE A 148 15.34 26.34 11.51
C ILE A 148 15.83 27.16 12.70
N PHE A 149 15.05 28.18 13.07
CA PHE A 149 15.32 29.08 14.19
C PHE A 149 14.16 29.10 15.16
N LYS A 150 14.47 29.27 16.44
CA LYS A 150 13.53 29.53 17.53
C LYS A 150 13.66 30.97 18.00
N ILE A 151 12.55 31.64 18.23
CA ILE A 151 12.54 33.01 18.76
C ILE A 151 11.42 33.19 19.77
N ALA A 152 11.63 34.05 20.76
CA ALA A 152 10.57 34.45 21.68
C ALA A 152 9.50 35.25 20.93
N VAL A 153 8.23 35.04 21.29
CA VAL A 153 7.08 35.73 20.72
C VAL A 153 7.15 37.26 20.91
N GLY A 154 7.79 37.72 21.97
CA GLY A 154 8.09 39.14 22.22
C GLY A 154 9.20 39.74 21.34
N GLY A 155 9.82 38.94 20.46
CA GLY A 155 11.01 39.29 19.69
C GLY A 155 12.30 39.02 20.47
N GLY A 156 13.44 39.35 19.85
CA GLY A 156 14.78 39.11 20.38
C GLY A 156 15.69 38.46 19.35
N GLU A 157 16.86 38.00 19.79
CA GLU A 157 17.78 37.27 18.92
C GLU A 157 17.31 35.82 18.70
N PRO A 158 17.21 35.35 17.45
CA PRO A 158 16.83 33.98 17.16
C PRO A 158 17.93 32.98 17.56
N VAL A 159 17.52 31.83 18.07
CA VAL A 159 18.38 30.68 18.36
C VAL A 159 18.31 29.70 17.19
N ARG A 160 19.44 29.44 16.53
CA ARG A 160 19.55 28.43 15.47
C ARG A 160 19.39 27.02 16.04
N LEU A 161 18.50 26.22 15.47
CA LEU A 161 18.23 24.84 15.87
C LEU A 161 18.86 23.80 14.94
N THR A 162 19.08 24.14 13.67
CA THR A 162 19.74 23.26 12.71
C THR A 162 20.91 23.94 12.03
N ASP A 163 21.94 23.16 11.67
CA ASP A 163 23.12 23.67 10.97
C ASP A 163 23.65 22.75 9.85
N ALA A 164 22.82 21.79 9.44
CA ALA A 164 23.17 20.88 8.36
C ALA A 164 23.22 21.64 7.03
N PRO A 165 24.20 21.37 6.14
CA PRO A 165 24.23 21.98 4.83
C PRO A 165 22.98 21.65 4.02
N GLY A 166 22.38 22.65 3.38
CA GLY A 166 21.25 22.48 2.47
C GLY A 166 19.97 23.12 2.99
N TYR A 167 18.86 22.42 2.80
CA TYR A 167 17.52 22.90 3.11
C TYR A 167 17.01 22.22 4.38
N ASP A 168 16.83 22.97 5.46
CA ASP A 168 16.08 22.59 6.66
C ASP A 168 14.88 23.54 6.83
N ALA A 169 13.66 23.05 6.62
CA ALA A 169 12.45 23.87 6.75
C ALA A 169 11.20 23.03 7.01
N GLU A 170 10.02 23.62 6.80
CA GLU A 170 8.71 22.95 6.90
C GLU A 170 8.49 22.31 8.28
N ALA A 171 8.94 23.01 9.33
CA ALA A 171 8.97 22.49 10.70
C ALA A 171 7.64 22.69 11.43
N THR A 172 7.14 21.63 12.05
CA THR A 172 5.95 21.63 12.91
C THR A 172 6.30 21.01 14.26
N VAL A 173 5.44 21.20 15.27
CA VAL A 173 5.75 20.83 16.65
C VAL A 173 4.66 19.95 17.24
N CYS A 174 5.07 18.87 17.91
CA CYS A 174 4.17 18.02 18.68
C CYS A 174 3.57 18.80 19.86
N PRO A 175 2.22 18.88 20.00
CA PRO A 175 1.55 19.53 21.13
C PRO A 175 1.90 18.94 22.51
N VAL A 176 2.31 17.68 22.58
CA VAL A 176 2.45 16.94 23.85
C VAL A 176 3.81 17.19 24.52
N ASP A 177 4.91 17.06 23.77
CA ASP A 177 6.26 17.10 24.32
C ASP A 177 7.19 18.13 23.65
N GLY A 178 6.72 18.81 22.60
CA GLY A 178 7.49 19.80 21.87
C GLY A 178 8.48 19.24 20.86
N THR A 179 8.45 17.93 20.57
CA THR A 179 9.24 17.33 19.49
C THR A 179 9.00 18.09 18.18
N ILE A 180 10.08 18.44 17.49
CA ILE A 180 10.03 19.18 16.23
C ILE A 180 10.15 18.18 15.08
N LEU A 181 9.20 18.19 14.16
CA LEU A 181 9.18 17.41 12.91
C LEU A 181 9.45 18.36 11.75
N PHE A 182 10.36 18.03 10.86
CA PHE A 182 10.78 18.95 9.80
C PHE A 182 11.32 18.22 8.56
N THR A 183 11.47 18.96 7.48
CA THR A 183 11.98 18.45 6.20
C THR A 183 13.44 18.82 6.02
N SER A 184 14.27 17.87 5.61
CA SER A 184 15.69 18.12 5.36
C SER A 184 16.24 17.38 4.14
N VAL A 185 17.18 18.02 3.44
CA VAL A 185 17.95 17.43 2.34
C VAL A 185 19.29 16.82 2.77
N ARG A 186 19.59 16.80 4.08
CA ARG A 186 20.93 16.49 4.62
C ARG A 186 21.54 15.16 4.17
N ASP A 187 20.70 14.18 3.83
CA ASP A 187 21.12 12.85 3.38
C ASP A 187 21.02 12.66 1.86
N GLY A 188 20.91 13.76 1.10
CA GLY A 188 20.89 13.77 -0.36
C GLY A 188 19.52 13.58 -1.01
N ASP A 189 18.47 13.42 -0.20
CA ASP A 189 17.07 13.45 -0.62
C ASP A 189 16.23 14.27 0.39
N LEU A 190 15.06 14.77 -0.01
CA LEU A 190 14.15 15.48 0.89
C LEU A 190 13.37 14.49 1.74
N GLU A 191 13.73 14.44 3.02
CA GLU A 191 13.22 13.45 3.96
C GLU A 191 12.71 14.12 5.23
N LEU A 192 11.85 13.40 5.97
CA LEU A 192 11.34 13.84 7.26
C LEU A 192 12.29 13.46 8.38
N TYR A 193 12.46 14.38 9.32
CA TYR A 193 13.28 14.20 10.52
C TYR A 193 12.54 14.73 11.74
N THR A 194 12.86 14.16 12.90
CA THR A 194 12.48 14.70 14.21
C THR A 194 13.71 15.16 14.98
N MET A 195 13.51 16.11 15.90
CA MET A 195 14.51 16.54 16.86
C MET A 195 13.85 17.04 18.15
N ASP A 196 14.64 17.10 19.23
CA ASP A 196 14.21 17.69 20.50
C ASP A 196 13.90 19.20 20.35
N PRO A 197 13.09 19.80 21.25
CA PRO A 197 12.80 21.24 21.27
C PRO A 197 14.02 22.18 21.34
N ASN A 198 15.19 21.64 21.66
CA ASN A 198 16.47 22.34 21.75
C ASN A 198 17.38 22.14 20.51
N GLY A 199 16.93 21.40 19.50
CA GLY A 199 17.68 21.09 18.27
C GLY A 199 18.56 19.84 18.33
N GLN A 200 18.55 19.10 19.44
CA GLN A 200 19.36 17.88 19.61
C GLN A 200 18.62 16.61 19.17
N ASN A 201 19.33 15.48 19.18
CA ASN A 201 18.76 14.13 18.97
C ASN A 201 18.01 13.97 17.65
N VAL A 202 18.60 14.48 16.57
CA VAL A 202 17.97 14.39 15.25
C VAL A 202 17.87 12.94 14.76
N THR A 203 16.66 12.53 14.37
CA THR A 203 16.35 11.18 13.85
C THR A 203 15.64 11.28 12.50
N ARG A 204 16.04 10.47 11.52
CA ARG A 204 15.39 10.38 10.19
C ARG A 204 14.19 9.43 10.25
N LEU A 205 13.07 9.80 9.62
CA LEU A 205 11.84 9.02 9.59
C LEU A 205 11.56 8.36 8.24
N THR A 206 11.89 9.04 7.13
CA THR A 206 11.60 8.55 5.76
C THR A 206 12.90 8.27 5.00
N GLN A 207 12.86 7.37 4.02
CA GLN A 207 14.05 6.90 3.28
C GLN A 207 13.78 6.57 1.81
N THR A 208 12.58 6.84 1.32
CA THR A 208 12.15 6.35 0.00
C THR A 208 12.35 7.45 -1.03
N PRO A 209 13.05 7.19 -2.16
CA PRO A 209 13.37 8.22 -3.12
C PRO A 209 12.17 9.08 -3.56
N GLY A 210 12.33 10.40 -3.45
CA GLY A 210 11.32 11.39 -3.78
C GLY A 210 11.16 12.46 -2.70
N TYR A 211 10.34 13.46 -3.00
CA TYR A 211 9.99 14.50 -2.03
C TYR A 211 9.17 13.91 -0.88
N ASP A 212 9.61 14.08 0.36
CA ASP A 212 8.81 14.00 1.58
C ASP A 212 8.90 15.35 2.32
N GLY A 213 7.76 16.00 2.60
CA GLY A 213 7.78 17.27 3.32
C GLY A 213 6.45 17.74 3.89
N GLY A 214 6.47 18.85 4.63
CA GLY A 214 5.29 19.54 5.14
C GLY A 214 4.47 18.67 6.09
N ALA A 215 5.14 18.01 7.02
CA ALA A 215 4.55 16.99 7.87
C ALA A 215 3.98 17.57 9.17
N PHE A 216 2.90 16.96 9.67
CA PHE A 216 2.21 17.36 10.91
C PHE A 216 1.94 16.14 11.79
N PHE A 217 2.09 16.32 13.11
CA PHE A 217 1.58 15.38 14.10
C PHE A 217 0.05 15.46 14.20
N ASN A 218 -0.59 14.35 14.55
CA ASN A 218 -1.96 14.39 15.06
C ASN A 218 -1.97 14.90 16.52
N ALA A 219 -3.17 15.12 17.10
CA ALA A 219 -3.31 15.80 18.38
C ALA A 219 -2.62 15.12 19.58
N ASP A 220 -2.48 13.78 19.55
CA ASP A 220 -1.80 13.01 20.60
C ASP A 220 -0.34 12.64 20.23
N CYS A 221 0.15 13.13 19.10
CA CYS A 221 1.47 12.82 18.54
C CYS A 221 1.77 11.33 18.32
N SER A 222 0.76 10.48 18.18
CA SER A 222 0.95 9.06 17.85
C SER A 222 1.20 8.81 16.37
N LYS A 223 0.76 9.74 15.50
CA LYS A 223 0.87 9.63 14.03
C LYS A 223 1.37 10.92 13.40
N ILE A 224 1.88 10.79 12.18
CA ILE A 224 2.22 11.91 11.30
C ILE A 224 1.46 11.81 9.99
N VAL A 225 1.20 12.97 9.36
CA VAL A 225 0.68 13.10 8.00
C VAL A 225 1.59 14.04 7.21
N TRP A 226 1.83 13.76 5.92
CA TRP A 226 2.66 14.61 5.08
C TRP A 226 2.32 14.47 3.60
N ARG A 227 2.92 15.33 2.77
CA ARG A 227 2.83 15.25 1.30
C ARG A 227 4.07 14.58 0.75
N ALA A 228 3.90 13.64 -0.17
CA ALA A 228 5.01 12.89 -0.72
C ALA A 228 4.90 12.62 -2.23
N SER A 229 6.05 12.49 -2.88
CA SER A 229 6.16 11.94 -4.24
C SER A 229 6.97 10.65 -4.22
N ARG A 230 6.62 9.70 -5.09
CA ARG A 230 7.35 8.43 -5.28
C ARG A 230 7.68 8.23 -6.77
N PRO A 231 8.49 9.10 -7.37
CA PRO A 231 8.80 9.01 -8.79
C PRO A 231 9.61 7.74 -9.11
N THR A 232 9.41 7.18 -10.30
CA THR A 232 10.16 6.03 -10.81
C THR A 232 10.61 6.28 -12.26
N GLY A 233 11.58 5.52 -12.75
CA GLY A 233 12.05 5.63 -14.14
C GLY A 233 12.53 7.05 -14.50
N GLU A 234 12.05 7.57 -15.64
CA GLU A 234 12.42 8.91 -16.12
C GLU A 234 12.01 10.03 -15.15
N ALA A 235 10.90 9.88 -14.43
CA ALA A 235 10.45 10.86 -13.45
C ALA A 235 11.41 10.94 -12.26
N LEU A 236 11.99 9.80 -11.83
CA LEU A 236 12.99 9.79 -10.76
C LEU A 236 14.29 10.46 -11.21
N ALA A 237 14.70 10.22 -12.45
CA ALA A 237 15.88 10.88 -13.03
C ALA A 237 15.68 12.41 -13.13
N ASP A 238 14.49 12.88 -13.53
CA ASP A 238 14.17 14.32 -13.54
C ASP A 238 14.17 14.93 -12.13
N TYR A 239 13.56 14.22 -11.16
CA TYR A 239 13.57 14.62 -9.76
C TYR A 239 14.99 14.79 -9.23
N GLN A 240 15.86 13.79 -9.39
CA GLN A 240 17.25 13.83 -8.93
C GLN A 240 18.06 14.93 -9.63
N ARG A 241 17.83 15.16 -10.93
CA ARG A 241 18.46 16.24 -11.69
C ARG A 241 18.08 17.62 -11.16
N LEU A 242 16.80 17.83 -10.82
CA LEU A 242 16.32 19.08 -10.22
C LEU A 242 16.86 19.24 -8.80
N LEU A 243 16.85 18.18 -8.00
CA LEU A 243 17.32 18.21 -6.62
C LEU A 243 18.80 18.60 -6.53
N ALA A 244 19.64 18.08 -7.42
CA ALA A 244 21.05 18.47 -7.54
C ALA A 244 21.27 19.96 -7.88
N GLN A 245 20.22 20.67 -8.30
CA GLN A 245 20.21 22.11 -8.57
C GLN A 245 19.51 22.91 -7.47
N GLY A 246 19.14 22.27 -6.36
CA GLY A 246 18.32 22.88 -5.30
C GLY A 246 16.91 23.19 -5.79
N LEU A 247 16.31 22.31 -6.59
CA LEU A 247 14.97 22.50 -7.15
C LEU A 247 14.12 21.24 -6.99
N VAL A 248 12.81 21.40 -6.86
CA VAL A 248 11.84 20.29 -6.93
C VAL A 248 10.62 20.67 -7.76
N ARG A 249 9.94 19.66 -8.29
CA ARG A 249 8.70 19.83 -9.06
C ARG A 249 7.51 19.27 -8.27
N PRO A 250 6.68 20.12 -7.65
CA PRO A 250 5.60 19.73 -6.74
C PRO A 250 4.28 19.43 -7.48
N THR A 251 4.34 18.81 -8.66
CA THR A 251 3.16 18.63 -9.52
C THR A 251 2.37 17.36 -9.23
N LYS A 252 2.98 16.40 -8.54
CA LYS A 252 2.37 15.12 -8.17
C LYS A 252 2.80 14.78 -6.74
N LEU A 253 1.95 15.18 -5.81
CA LEU A 253 2.16 14.98 -4.38
C LEU A 253 0.90 14.35 -3.82
N GLU A 254 1.08 13.24 -3.13
CA GLU A 254 0.01 12.47 -2.49
C GLU A 254 0.13 12.61 -0.98
N ILE A 255 -0.97 12.39 -0.28
CA ILE A 255 -1.02 12.41 1.17
C ILE A 255 -0.61 11.04 1.71
N TRP A 256 0.26 11.05 2.71
CA TRP A 256 0.77 9.87 3.38
C TRP A 256 0.60 9.98 4.88
N VAL A 257 0.49 8.84 5.55
CA VAL A 257 0.47 8.73 7.01
C VAL A 257 1.41 7.65 7.49
N ALA A 258 1.88 7.79 8.74
CA ALA A 258 2.72 6.82 9.45
C ALA A 258 2.49 6.96 10.95
N ASN A 259 2.99 6.01 11.73
CA ASN A 259 3.25 6.22 13.15
C ASN A 259 4.29 7.35 13.31
N ALA A 260 4.28 8.03 14.46
CA ALA A 260 5.18 9.15 14.73
C ALA A 260 6.68 8.79 14.69
N ASP A 261 7.02 7.52 14.84
CA ASP A 261 8.39 7.00 14.68
C ASP A 261 8.78 6.68 13.22
N GLY A 262 7.90 6.96 12.26
CA GLY A 262 8.08 6.69 10.83
C GLY A 262 7.69 5.27 10.39
N SER A 263 7.31 4.38 11.32
CA SER A 263 6.84 3.03 10.97
C SER A 263 5.42 3.04 10.38
N ASP A 264 5.07 1.98 9.63
CA ASP A 264 3.76 1.81 8.98
C ASP A 264 3.39 2.96 8.02
N ALA A 265 4.39 3.50 7.31
CA ALA A 265 4.19 4.51 6.29
C ALA A 265 3.33 3.98 5.13
N ARG A 266 2.21 4.65 4.85
CA ARG A 266 1.29 4.27 3.78
C ARG A 266 0.68 5.48 3.08
N GLN A 267 0.46 5.33 1.79
CA GLN A 267 -0.20 6.32 0.95
C GLN A 267 -1.71 6.32 1.19
N VAL A 268 -2.29 7.50 1.38
CA VAL A 268 -3.73 7.71 1.62
C VAL A 268 -4.45 8.07 0.33
N THR A 269 -3.90 9.01 -0.45
CA THR A 269 -4.54 9.51 -1.67
C THR A 269 -3.89 8.95 -2.93
N TYR A 270 -4.66 8.87 -4.02
CA TYR A 270 -4.20 8.39 -5.34
C TYR A 270 -4.77 9.31 -6.44
N LEU A 271 -4.57 10.63 -6.26
CA LEU A 271 -5.24 11.65 -7.05
C LEU A 271 -4.49 12.01 -8.33
N ASN A 272 -3.18 11.68 -8.41
CA ASN A 272 -2.27 12.07 -9.47
C ASN A 272 -2.30 13.60 -9.72
N ALA A 273 -2.43 14.33 -8.62
CA ALA A 273 -2.61 15.78 -8.54
C ALA A 273 -1.54 16.39 -7.62
N ALA A 274 -1.46 17.72 -7.58
CA ALA A 274 -0.67 18.40 -6.58
C ALA A 274 -1.52 18.48 -5.30
N SER A 275 -1.17 17.70 -4.28
CA SER A 275 -1.83 17.73 -2.97
C SER A 275 -0.83 18.14 -1.89
N PHE A 276 -1.15 19.14 -1.08
CA PHE A 276 -0.23 19.69 -0.09
C PHE A 276 -0.92 20.25 1.14
N ALA A 277 -0.10 20.61 2.14
CA ALA A 277 -0.51 21.13 3.44
C ALA A 277 -1.56 20.25 4.13
N PRO A 278 -1.28 18.94 4.31
CA PRO A 278 -2.19 18.09 5.06
C PRO A 278 -2.20 18.48 6.54
N TYR A 279 -3.37 18.39 7.16
CA TYR A 279 -3.55 18.64 8.57
C TYR A 279 -4.61 17.70 9.15
N TRP A 280 -4.39 17.22 10.37
CA TRP A 280 -5.32 16.32 11.04
C TRP A 280 -6.56 17.06 11.55
N PHE A 281 -7.72 16.42 11.46
CA PHE A 281 -8.86 16.81 12.28
C PHE A 281 -8.54 16.56 13.76
N PRO A 282 -8.78 17.51 14.68
CA PRO A 282 -8.37 17.36 16.09
C PRO A 282 -8.95 16.13 16.81
N ASN A 283 -10.12 15.65 16.40
CA ASN A 283 -10.88 14.62 17.12
C ASN A 283 -11.19 13.36 16.30
N ARG A 284 -10.64 13.22 15.09
CA ARG A 284 -10.98 12.13 14.14
C ARG A 284 -9.75 11.72 13.34
N ASP A 285 -9.68 10.45 12.93
CA ASP A 285 -8.64 9.94 12.01
C ASP A 285 -8.96 10.37 10.56
N ARG A 286 -9.05 11.69 10.36
CA ARG A 286 -9.41 12.36 9.11
C ARG A 286 -8.42 13.48 8.84
N ILE A 287 -8.16 13.74 7.56
CA ILE A 287 -7.11 14.64 7.10
C ILE A 287 -7.74 15.68 6.18
N LEU A 288 -7.48 16.95 6.44
CA LEU A 288 -7.79 18.08 5.55
C LEU A 288 -6.53 18.44 4.76
N PHE A 289 -6.65 18.75 3.48
CA PHE A 289 -5.50 19.09 2.62
C PHE A 289 -5.96 19.96 1.45
N SER A 290 -5.02 20.62 0.77
CA SER A 290 -5.30 21.39 -0.45
C SER A 290 -4.91 20.57 -1.67
N THR A 291 -5.75 20.55 -2.70
CA THR A 291 -5.42 19.85 -3.95
C THR A 291 -6.09 20.48 -5.17
N ASN A 292 -5.44 20.36 -6.32
CA ASN A 292 -6.00 20.73 -7.62
C ASN A 292 -6.73 19.58 -8.34
N TYR A 293 -7.00 18.48 -7.63
CA TYR A 293 -7.69 17.31 -8.16
C TYR A 293 -9.06 17.65 -8.80
N GLY A 294 -9.78 18.64 -8.25
CA GLY A 294 -11.08 19.09 -8.74
C GLY A 294 -11.03 19.86 -10.07
N ASP A 295 -9.88 20.38 -10.50
CA ASP A 295 -9.73 21.17 -11.71
C ASP A 295 -8.90 20.44 -12.77
N PRO A 296 -9.52 19.98 -13.87
CA PRO A 296 -8.80 19.37 -15.00
C PRO A 296 -7.72 20.25 -15.63
N LYS A 297 -7.76 21.58 -15.43
CA LYS A 297 -6.72 22.52 -15.89
C LYS A 297 -5.58 22.68 -14.89
N GLY A 298 -5.74 22.15 -13.66
CA GLY A 298 -4.73 22.06 -12.61
C GLY A 298 -4.32 23.38 -11.97
N ARG A 299 -5.11 24.45 -12.12
CA ARG A 299 -4.78 25.79 -11.58
C ARG A 299 -5.58 26.15 -10.35
N GLU A 300 -6.77 25.58 -10.21
CA GLU A 300 -7.63 25.82 -9.06
C GLU A 300 -7.32 24.81 -7.95
N PHE A 301 -7.16 25.31 -6.73
CA PHE A 301 -6.88 24.53 -5.54
C PHE A 301 -8.00 24.74 -4.54
N ASP A 302 -8.58 23.64 -4.07
CA ASP A 302 -9.61 23.63 -3.04
C ASP A 302 -9.12 22.85 -1.83
N LEU A 303 -9.80 23.03 -0.70
CA LEU A 303 -9.65 22.16 0.45
C LEU A 303 -10.47 20.88 0.25
N TRP A 304 -9.85 19.75 0.57
CA TRP A 304 -10.44 18.42 0.51
C TRP A 304 -10.18 17.68 1.83
N ALA A 305 -11.08 16.78 2.20
CA ALA A 305 -10.95 15.93 3.36
C ALA A 305 -11.00 14.44 2.98
N VAL A 306 -10.23 13.61 3.67
CA VAL A 306 -10.21 12.16 3.48
C VAL A 306 -9.97 11.45 4.82
N ASN A 307 -10.58 10.29 5.02
CA ASN A 307 -10.24 9.45 6.18
C ASN A 307 -8.80 8.95 6.05
N ALA A 308 -8.14 8.71 7.17
CA ALA A 308 -6.77 8.22 7.14
C ALA A 308 -6.65 6.90 6.37
N ASP A 309 -7.69 6.07 6.30
CA ASP A 309 -7.73 4.82 5.53
C ASP A 309 -7.94 5.01 4.01
N GLY A 310 -8.10 6.26 3.54
CA GLY A 310 -8.30 6.62 2.14
C GLY A 310 -9.76 6.60 1.68
N THR A 311 -10.73 6.40 2.59
CA THR A 311 -12.17 6.47 2.29
C THR A 311 -12.75 7.87 2.53
N GLU A 312 -13.99 8.10 2.06
CA GLU A 312 -14.76 9.34 2.27
C GLU A 312 -14.04 10.60 1.82
N LEU A 313 -13.47 10.55 0.61
CA LEU A 313 -12.89 11.71 -0.05
C LEU A 313 -14.00 12.74 -0.36
N GLU A 314 -13.85 13.95 0.17
CA GLU A 314 -14.82 15.03 0.13
C GLU A 314 -14.15 16.34 -0.28
N GLN A 315 -14.79 17.10 -1.16
CA GLN A 315 -14.42 18.49 -1.45
C GLN A 315 -15.07 19.41 -0.41
N VAL A 316 -14.26 20.16 0.34
CA VAL A 316 -14.70 21.04 1.44
C VAL A 316 -14.94 22.46 0.96
N THR A 317 -14.10 22.97 0.05
CA THR A 317 -14.29 24.29 -0.57
C THR A 317 -14.47 24.20 -2.08
N VAL A 318 -15.16 25.19 -2.65
CA VAL A 318 -15.50 25.27 -4.08
C VAL A 318 -15.27 26.68 -4.64
N SER A 319 -14.43 27.46 -3.96
CA SER A 319 -14.20 28.86 -4.31
C SER A 319 -13.18 28.95 -5.43
N PRO A 320 -13.45 29.67 -6.53
CA PRO A 320 -12.50 29.77 -7.63
C PRO A 320 -11.15 30.34 -7.18
N GLY A 321 -10.08 29.73 -7.66
CA GLY A 321 -8.71 30.19 -7.44
C GLY A 321 -7.94 29.28 -6.50
N PHE A 322 -7.66 29.75 -5.29
CA PHE A 322 -6.82 29.03 -4.34
C PHE A 322 -7.45 29.08 -2.96
N ASP A 323 -7.58 27.90 -2.37
CA ASP A 323 -7.77 27.66 -0.95
C ASP A 323 -6.70 26.67 -0.47
N GLY A 324 -5.94 27.03 0.55
CA GLY A 324 -4.85 26.20 1.03
C GLY A 324 -4.36 26.51 2.43
N PHE A 325 -3.37 25.73 2.86
CA PHE A 325 -2.76 25.82 4.20
C PHE A 325 -3.77 25.78 5.36
N PRO A 326 -4.64 24.76 5.41
CA PRO A 326 -5.66 24.67 6.45
C PRO A 326 -5.05 24.28 7.81
N MET A 327 -5.55 24.88 8.89
CA MET A 327 -5.30 24.42 10.26
C MET A 327 -6.50 24.70 11.16
N PHE A 328 -6.95 23.67 11.89
CA PHE A 328 -7.96 23.85 12.94
C PHE A 328 -7.39 24.51 14.18
N SER A 329 -8.20 25.33 14.84
CA SER A 329 -8.03 25.64 16.26
C SER A 329 -8.04 24.34 17.08
N TRP A 330 -7.37 24.34 18.22
CA TRP A 330 -7.24 23.14 19.06
C TRP A 330 -8.57 22.63 19.62
N ASP A 331 -9.60 23.47 19.70
CA ASP A 331 -10.96 23.06 20.07
C ASP A 331 -11.80 22.55 18.88
N GLY A 332 -11.24 22.59 17.66
CA GLY A 332 -11.86 22.12 16.43
C GLY A 332 -13.00 22.98 15.87
N LYS A 333 -13.24 24.17 16.44
CA LYS A 333 -14.39 25.02 16.05
C LYS A 333 -14.09 26.04 14.97
N THR A 334 -12.82 26.33 14.71
CA THR A 334 -12.43 27.36 13.75
C THR A 334 -11.32 26.84 12.86
N LEU A 335 -11.48 27.01 11.55
CA LEU A 335 -10.48 26.69 10.56
C LEU A 335 -9.79 27.98 10.11
N ALA A 336 -8.47 28.05 10.27
CA ALA A 336 -7.64 29.03 9.59
C ALA A 336 -7.22 28.47 8.22
N PHE A 337 -7.29 29.27 7.17
CA PHE A 337 -6.82 28.90 5.84
C PHE A 337 -6.47 30.14 5.01
N ALA A 338 -5.67 29.96 3.96
CA ALA A 338 -5.30 31.01 3.02
C ALA A 338 -6.15 30.91 1.76
N SER A 339 -6.61 32.04 1.23
CA SER A 339 -7.47 32.06 0.04
C SER A 339 -7.35 33.30 -0.82
N ASN A 340 -7.68 33.17 -2.11
CA ASN A 340 -7.88 34.28 -3.05
C ASN A 340 -9.37 34.68 -3.20
N ARG A 341 -10.31 34.07 -2.45
CA ARG A 341 -11.77 34.24 -2.63
C ARG A 341 -12.32 35.66 -2.54
N ALA A 342 -11.62 36.56 -1.86
CA ALA A 342 -12.01 37.97 -1.69
C ALA A 342 -11.20 38.92 -2.59
N THR A 343 -10.31 38.39 -3.43
CA THR A 343 -9.41 39.17 -4.27
C THR A 343 -10.13 39.65 -5.52
N ALA A 344 -9.94 40.94 -5.86
CA ALA A 344 -10.57 41.52 -7.03
C ALA A 344 -10.08 40.86 -8.33
N GLU A 345 -10.93 40.83 -9.36
CA GLU A 345 -10.58 40.25 -10.67
C GLU A 345 -9.29 40.89 -11.22
N GLY A 346 -8.32 40.05 -11.59
CA GLY A 346 -7.02 40.49 -12.11
C GLY A 346 -5.95 40.81 -11.05
N ALA A 347 -6.30 40.78 -9.76
CA ALA A 347 -5.35 40.76 -8.66
C ALA A 347 -5.04 39.31 -8.24
N TYR A 348 -3.95 39.13 -7.49
CA TYR A 348 -3.41 37.81 -7.11
C TYR A 348 -3.14 37.70 -5.61
N ASP A 349 -3.75 38.57 -4.79
CA ASP A 349 -3.51 38.59 -3.35
C ASP A 349 -4.01 37.31 -2.69
N THR A 350 -3.18 36.71 -1.83
CA THR A 350 -3.55 35.59 -0.95
C THR A 350 -3.72 36.10 0.47
N ASN A 351 -4.86 35.81 1.10
CA ASN A 351 -5.19 36.34 2.43
C ASN A 351 -5.59 35.23 3.40
N VAL A 352 -5.39 35.47 4.69
CA VAL A 352 -5.79 34.57 5.77
C VAL A 352 -7.26 34.79 6.13
N PHE A 353 -8.00 33.68 6.26
CA PHE A 353 -9.39 33.64 6.66
C PHE A 353 -9.58 32.72 7.86
N LEU A 354 -10.60 33.03 8.67
CA LEU A 354 -11.18 32.15 9.66
C LEU A 354 -12.57 31.73 9.23
N ALA A 355 -12.83 30.42 9.18
CA ALA A 355 -14.16 29.87 9.03
C ALA A 355 -14.60 29.21 10.35
N GLU A 356 -15.80 29.53 10.81
CA GLU A 356 -16.49 28.73 11.82
C GLU A 356 -16.81 27.35 11.23
N TRP A 357 -16.35 26.29 11.89
CA TRP A 357 -16.52 24.92 11.40
C TRP A 357 -17.84 24.31 11.89
N GLN A 358 -18.61 23.78 10.95
CA GLN A 358 -19.83 23.01 11.19
C GLN A 358 -19.53 21.51 11.02
N ASP A 359 -19.63 20.74 12.10
CA ASP A 359 -19.45 19.28 12.08
C ASP A 359 -20.73 18.60 11.58
N VAL A 360 -20.95 18.67 10.28
CA VAL A 360 -21.99 17.94 9.56
C VAL A 360 -21.44 16.63 9.01
N GLU A 361 -22.31 15.69 8.63
CA GLU A 361 -21.89 14.47 7.95
C GLU A 361 -21.13 14.80 6.65
N PRO A 362 -20.09 14.03 6.30
CA PRO A 362 -19.39 14.19 5.03
C PRO A 362 -20.32 14.07 3.82
N HIS A 363 -20.06 14.85 2.79
CA HIS A 363 -20.75 14.80 1.49
C HIS A 363 -19.75 14.39 0.39
N PRO A 364 -19.48 13.10 0.17
CA PRO A 364 -18.52 12.67 -0.85
C PRO A 364 -18.96 13.13 -2.25
N THR A 365 -18.16 14.03 -2.84
CA THR A 365 -18.43 14.62 -4.16
C THR A 365 -17.69 13.92 -5.31
N ALA A 366 -16.80 12.98 -4.99
CA ALA A 366 -15.93 12.29 -5.94
C ALA A 366 -16.43 10.88 -6.32
N ALA A 367 -15.91 10.36 -7.44
CA ALA A 367 -15.97 8.93 -7.73
C ALA A 367 -15.33 8.13 -6.58
N PRO A 368 -15.79 6.89 -6.30
CA PRO A 368 -15.29 6.12 -5.17
C PRO A 368 -13.77 6.01 -5.20
N THR A 369 -13.09 6.14 -4.06
CA THR A 369 -11.63 6.00 -3.96
C THR A 369 -11.19 4.55 -4.20
N PRO A 370 -9.90 4.29 -4.46
CA PRO A 370 -9.40 2.91 -4.49
C PRO A 370 -9.74 2.13 -3.22
N ALA A 371 -9.60 2.76 -2.04
CA ALA A 371 -9.93 2.16 -0.76
C ALA A 371 -11.42 1.77 -0.69
N GLU A 372 -12.32 2.64 -1.14
CA GLU A 372 -13.77 2.37 -1.16
C GLU A 372 -14.14 1.22 -2.11
N ARG A 373 -13.54 1.17 -3.30
CA ARG A 373 -13.77 0.07 -4.26
C ARG A 373 -13.31 -1.27 -3.70
N VAL A 374 -12.09 -1.31 -3.15
CA VAL A 374 -11.55 -2.53 -2.52
C VAL A 374 -12.41 -2.95 -1.33
N LYS A 375 -12.78 -2.00 -0.45
CA LYS A 375 -13.66 -2.27 0.71
C LYS A 375 -15.02 -2.81 0.27
N ALA A 376 -15.60 -2.27 -0.80
CA ALA A 376 -16.87 -2.76 -1.33
C ALA A 376 -16.77 -4.20 -1.85
N ASP A 377 -15.74 -4.50 -2.65
CA ASP A 377 -15.52 -5.84 -3.18
C ASP A 377 -15.24 -6.85 -2.04
N VAL A 378 -14.39 -6.51 -1.06
CA VAL A 378 -14.12 -7.35 0.12
C VAL A 378 -15.37 -7.60 0.94
N THR A 379 -16.13 -6.54 1.25
CA THR A 379 -17.34 -6.62 2.06
C THR A 379 -18.37 -7.53 1.42
N TRP A 380 -18.59 -7.39 0.11
CA TRP A 380 -19.54 -8.23 -0.62
C TRP A 380 -19.08 -9.69 -0.67
N LEU A 381 -17.80 -9.93 -0.98
CA LEU A 381 -17.25 -11.27 -1.09
C LEU A 381 -17.27 -11.99 0.26
N ALA A 382 -16.86 -11.31 1.32
CA ALA A 382 -16.76 -11.82 2.68
C ALA A 382 -18.08 -11.79 3.47
N ASP A 383 -19.20 -11.43 2.86
CA ASP A 383 -20.50 -11.46 3.52
C ASP A 383 -20.86 -12.90 3.95
N PRO A 384 -21.34 -13.14 5.19
CA PRO A 384 -21.79 -14.46 5.64
C PRO A 384 -22.82 -15.14 4.72
N ALA A 385 -23.62 -14.36 3.97
CA ALA A 385 -24.53 -14.87 2.94
C ALA A 385 -23.81 -15.60 1.80
N ARG A 386 -22.50 -15.40 1.62
CA ARG A 386 -21.66 -16.15 0.66
C ARG A 386 -21.17 -17.49 1.22
N GLN A 387 -21.61 -17.91 2.42
CA GLN A 387 -21.37 -19.24 2.99
C GLN A 387 -19.88 -19.63 2.98
N GLY A 388 -19.00 -18.66 3.18
CA GLY A 388 -17.55 -18.82 3.12
C GLY A 388 -16.98 -19.32 1.80
N ARG A 389 -17.75 -19.26 0.70
CA ARG A 389 -17.32 -19.60 -0.67
C ARG A 389 -16.67 -20.99 -0.80
N GLY A 390 -17.14 -21.96 -0.02
CA GLY A 390 -16.67 -23.34 -0.06
C GLY A 390 -17.04 -24.08 -1.35
N LEU A 391 -16.27 -25.11 -1.70
CA LEU A 391 -16.54 -25.91 -2.89
C LEU A 391 -17.94 -26.55 -2.89
N GLY A 392 -18.75 -26.14 -3.86
CA GLY A 392 -20.12 -26.60 -4.08
C GLY A 392 -21.18 -25.83 -3.28
N THR A 393 -20.84 -24.73 -2.60
CA THR A 393 -21.83 -23.84 -1.98
C THR A 393 -22.47 -22.91 -3.02
N GLU A 394 -23.67 -22.41 -2.71
CA GLU A 394 -24.32 -21.39 -3.55
C GLU A 394 -23.51 -20.08 -3.53
N GLY A 395 -22.93 -19.75 -2.38
CA GLY A 395 -22.12 -18.56 -2.22
C GLY A 395 -20.85 -18.53 -3.10
N LEU A 396 -20.23 -19.68 -3.39
CA LEU A 396 -19.15 -19.74 -4.37
C LEU A 396 -19.65 -19.43 -5.79
N GLU A 397 -20.79 -19.98 -6.21
CA GLU A 397 -21.37 -19.68 -7.53
C GLU A 397 -21.81 -18.21 -7.67
N GLN A 398 -22.30 -17.62 -6.58
CA GLN A 398 -22.58 -16.18 -6.51
C GLN A 398 -21.29 -15.37 -6.67
N ALA A 399 -20.20 -15.75 -6.00
CA ALA A 399 -18.90 -15.10 -6.13
C ALA A 399 -18.30 -15.24 -7.54
N VAL A 400 -18.41 -16.41 -8.17
CA VAL A 400 -18.02 -16.64 -9.57
C VAL A 400 -18.78 -15.70 -10.52
N THR A 401 -20.08 -15.48 -10.26
CA THR A 401 -20.90 -14.55 -11.04
C THR A 401 -20.45 -13.12 -10.84
N TYR A 402 -20.31 -12.71 -9.59
CA TYR A 402 -19.87 -11.37 -9.21
C TYR A 402 -18.54 -10.99 -9.84
N VAL A 403 -17.51 -11.84 -9.73
CA VAL A 403 -16.19 -11.55 -10.31
C VAL A 403 -16.25 -11.46 -11.83
N ALA A 404 -17.04 -12.30 -12.49
CA ALA A 404 -17.21 -12.22 -13.95
C ALA A 404 -17.89 -10.91 -14.38
N ASP A 405 -18.89 -10.47 -13.62
CA ASP A 405 -19.58 -9.20 -13.86
C ASP A 405 -18.65 -8.00 -13.60
N ARG A 406 -17.89 -8.01 -12.49
CA ARG A 406 -16.86 -6.99 -12.20
C ARG A 406 -15.80 -6.91 -13.30
N MET A 407 -15.26 -8.04 -13.76
CA MET A 407 -14.30 -8.05 -14.89
C MET A 407 -14.90 -7.44 -16.16
N LYS A 408 -16.18 -7.70 -16.44
CA LYS A 408 -16.89 -7.14 -17.59
C LYS A 408 -17.11 -5.62 -17.44
N GLU A 409 -17.48 -5.15 -16.25
CA GLU A 409 -17.64 -3.73 -15.93
C GLU A 409 -16.33 -2.95 -16.11
N LEU A 410 -15.21 -3.59 -15.78
CA LEU A 410 -13.86 -3.06 -15.97
C LEU A 410 -13.37 -3.13 -17.44
N GLY A 411 -14.17 -3.65 -18.36
CA GLY A 411 -13.85 -3.70 -19.79
C GLY A 411 -12.94 -4.84 -20.23
N LEU A 412 -12.64 -5.81 -19.35
CA LEU A 412 -11.85 -6.99 -19.72
C LEU A 412 -12.64 -7.85 -20.70
N ALA A 413 -11.95 -8.51 -21.64
CA ALA A 413 -12.56 -9.47 -22.56
C ALA A 413 -12.62 -10.88 -21.94
N PRO A 414 -13.58 -11.75 -22.31
CA PRO A 414 -13.57 -13.14 -21.88
C PRO A 414 -12.35 -13.92 -22.44
N ALA A 415 -11.77 -14.81 -21.64
CA ALA A 415 -10.59 -15.58 -22.03
C ALA A 415 -10.89 -16.94 -22.73
N PHE A 416 -12.12 -17.45 -22.62
CA PHE A 416 -12.51 -18.78 -23.14
C PHE A 416 -13.57 -18.69 -24.23
N GLY A 417 -13.21 -18.05 -25.35
CA GLY A 417 -14.16 -17.68 -26.40
C GLY A 417 -15.06 -16.53 -25.91
N ALA A 418 -16.37 -16.72 -25.93
CA ALA A 418 -17.33 -15.72 -25.43
C ALA A 418 -17.61 -15.83 -23.92
N ARG A 419 -16.78 -16.54 -23.14
CA ARG A 419 -17.03 -16.86 -21.72
C ARG A 419 -15.86 -16.51 -20.82
N TYR A 420 -16.17 -15.97 -19.63
CA TYR A 420 -15.22 -15.79 -18.53
C TYR A 420 -14.97 -17.08 -17.74
N ARG A 421 -15.95 -18.00 -17.74
CA ARG A 421 -15.95 -19.20 -16.91
C ARG A 421 -15.23 -20.38 -17.59
N GLN A 422 -14.30 -21.00 -16.88
CA GLN A 422 -13.70 -22.30 -17.22
C GLN A 422 -14.07 -23.33 -16.15
N PRO A 423 -15.07 -24.20 -16.41
CA PRO A 423 -15.47 -25.24 -15.47
C PRO A 423 -14.46 -26.39 -15.44
N PHE A 424 -14.23 -26.97 -14.26
CA PHE A 424 -13.39 -28.15 -14.05
C PHE A 424 -13.87 -28.97 -12.84
N GLU A 425 -13.26 -30.13 -12.64
CA GLU A 425 -13.55 -31.00 -11.49
C GLU A 425 -12.35 -31.10 -10.56
N VAL A 426 -12.62 -31.09 -9.25
CA VAL A 426 -11.64 -31.27 -8.19
C VAL A 426 -12.01 -32.46 -7.32
N THR A 427 -11.03 -33.23 -6.87
CA THR A 427 -11.24 -34.30 -5.90
C THR A 427 -11.32 -33.71 -4.50
N THR A 428 -12.44 -33.92 -3.80
CA THR A 428 -12.71 -33.36 -2.46
C THR A 428 -12.65 -34.39 -1.35
N ALA A 429 -12.67 -35.68 -1.69
CA ALA A 429 -12.47 -36.77 -0.74
C ALA A 429 -11.93 -38.00 -1.48
N LEU A 430 -11.26 -38.88 -0.73
CA LEU A 430 -10.79 -40.18 -1.20
C LEU A 430 -11.26 -41.25 -0.22
N THR A 431 -11.85 -42.32 -0.75
CA THR A 431 -12.14 -43.54 0.03
C THR A 431 -11.25 -44.68 -0.45
N VAL A 432 -10.90 -45.58 0.48
CA VAL A 432 -10.10 -46.77 0.18
C VAL A 432 -11.04 -47.94 -0.08
N ALA A 433 -10.96 -48.53 -1.26
CA ALA A 433 -11.70 -49.75 -1.55
C ALA A 433 -11.08 -50.95 -0.81
N SER A 434 -11.92 -51.91 -0.42
CA SER A 434 -11.52 -53.13 0.31
C SER A 434 -10.56 -54.05 -0.46
N THR A 435 -10.36 -53.81 -1.75
CA THR A 435 -9.39 -54.52 -2.60
C THR A 435 -7.95 -54.03 -2.42
N THR A 436 -7.74 -52.91 -1.72
CA THR A 436 -6.41 -52.41 -1.37
C THR A 436 -5.70 -53.44 -0.50
N SER A 437 -4.57 -53.97 -0.98
CA SER A 437 -3.88 -55.11 -0.38
C SER A 437 -2.38 -55.06 -0.64
N LEU A 438 -1.58 -55.53 0.30
CA LEU A 438 -0.15 -55.77 0.14
C LEU A 438 0.15 -57.19 0.58
N SER A 439 0.83 -57.95 -0.26
CA SER A 439 1.43 -59.24 0.11
C SER A 439 2.93 -59.25 -0.18
N VAL A 440 3.70 -59.91 0.67
CA VAL A 440 5.15 -60.05 0.54
C VAL A 440 5.50 -61.53 0.55
N SER A 441 6.20 -61.97 -0.48
CA SER A 441 6.54 -63.39 -0.72
C SER A 441 5.33 -64.34 -0.67
N GLY A 442 4.16 -63.84 -1.09
CA GLY A 442 2.90 -64.59 -1.10
C GLY A 442 2.04 -64.42 0.16
N GLU A 443 2.59 -63.90 1.26
CA GLU A 443 1.88 -63.71 2.52
C GLU A 443 1.20 -62.34 2.57
N PRO A 444 -0.14 -62.26 2.70
CA PRO A 444 -0.85 -60.99 2.82
C PRO A 444 -0.60 -60.34 4.19
N LEU A 445 -0.44 -59.01 4.20
CA LEU A 445 -0.45 -58.24 5.44
C LEU A 445 -1.89 -58.07 5.96
N ALA A 446 -2.02 -57.89 7.28
CA ALA A 446 -3.32 -57.57 7.88
C ALA A 446 -3.88 -56.25 7.33
N GLY A 447 -5.22 -56.12 7.27
CA GLY A 447 -5.87 -54.95 6.65
C GLY A 447 -5.56 -53.62 7.33
N ASP A 448 -5.29 -53.63 8.63
CA ASP A 448 -4.92 -52.46 9.43
C ASP A 448 -3.40 -52.27 9.57
N ALA A 449 -2.59 -53.13 8.93
CA ALA A 449 -1.13 -53.05 8.91
C ALA A 449 -0.61 -51.97 7.96
N MET A 450 -1.46 -51.45 7.08
CA MET A 450 -1.07 -50.48 6.07
C MET A 450 -2.18 -49.49 5.75
N ALA A 451 -1.81 -48.34 5.20
CA ALA A 451 -2.74 -47.37 4.62
C ALA A 451 -2.17 -46.78 3.33
N PRO A 452 -2.98 -46.59 2.29
CA PRO A 452 -2.56 -45.84 1.10
C PRO A 452 -2.40 -44.35 1.41
N LEU A 453 -1.59 -43.67 0.61
CA LEU A 453 -1.37 -42.22 0.70
C LEU A 453 -2.35 -41.44 -0.19
N SER A 454 -2.76 -40.24 0.23
CA SER A 454 -3.68 -39.39 -0.57
C SER A 454 -3.14 -39.01 -1.96
N GLY A 455 -1.83 -38.96 -2.12
CA GLY A 455 -1.15 -38.75 -3.41
C GLY A 455 -0.87 -40.02 -4.21
N SER A 456 -1.38 -41.20 -3.82
CA SER A 456 -1.11 -42.46 -4.51
C SER A 456 -1.92 -42.60 -5.80
N SER A 457 -1.34 -43.21 -6.84
CA SER A 457 -2.14 -43.67 -7.97
C SER A 457 -2.84 -44.99 -7.62
N SER A 458 -4.05 -45.22 -8.14
CA SER A 458 -4.69 -46.53 -8.07
C SER A 458 -4.07 -47.50 -9.08
N GLY A 459 -3.84 -48.75 -8.69
CA GLY A 459 -3.27 -49.78 -9.56
C GLY A 459 -2.74 -51.00 -8.81
N THR A 460 -2.43 -52.06 -9.55
CA THR A 460 -1.79 -53.27 -9.03
C THR A 460 -0.39 -53.42 -9.62
N VAL A 461 0.59 -53.68 -8.77
CA VAL A 461 1.99 -53.92 -9.12
C VAL A 461 2.47 -55.16 -8.41
N GLU A 462 3.09 -56.08 -9.15
CA GLU A 462 3.81 -57.23 -8.60
C GLU A 462 5.25 -57.19 -9.09
N ALA A 463 6.20 -56.99 -8.19
CA ALA A 463 7.60 -56.83 -8.54
C ALA A 463 8.55 -57.11 -7.35
N PRO A 464 9.84 -57.35 -7.61
CA PRO A 464 10.84 -57.45 -6.55
C PRO A 464 10.93 -56.18 -5.70
N LEU A 465 11.20 -56.35 -4.41
CA LEU A 465 11.44 -55.25 -3.48
C LEU A 465 12.91 -54.78 -3.55
N VAL A 466 13.13 -53.49 -3.28
CA VAL A 466 14.48 -52.94 -3.08
C VAL A 466 14.46 -51.87 -1.99
N LEU A 467 15.41 -51.95 -1.05
CA LEU A 467 15.57 -50.97 0.01
C LEU A 467 16.36 -49.76 -0.51
N ALA A 468 15.84 -48.56 -0.30
CA ALA A 468 16.49 -47.29 -0.65
C ALA A 468 16.49 -46.36 0.57
N GLY A 469 17.02 -46.83 1.70
CA GLY A 469 17.20 -46.03 2.92
C GLY A 469 15.94 -45.26 3.34
N TYR A 470 16.04 -43.93 3.34
CA TYR A 470 14.94 -42.99 3.61
C TYR A 470 14.28 -42.45 2.33
N GLY A 471 14.78 -42.81 1.15
CA GLY A 471 14.30 -42.36 -0.15
C GLY A 471 14.70 -40.93 -0.49
N ILE A 472 15.80 -40.44 0.08
CA ILE A 472 16.25 -39.05 -0.01
C ILE A 472 17.40 -38.92 -1.01
N VAL A 473 17.37 -37.84 -1.79
CA VAL A 473 18.52 -37.30 -2.53
C VAL A 473 18.61 -35.82 -2.18
N ASP A 474 19.73 -35.43 -1.59
CA ASP A 474 20.01 -34.08 -1.13
C ASP A 474 21.53 -33.82 -1.13
N GLU A 475 21.98 -32.97 -2.06
CA GLU A 475 23.41 -32.70 -2.26
C GLU A 475 24.03 -31.89 -1.11
N GLU A 476 23.25 -31.00 -0.49
CA GLU A 476 23.71 -30.12 0.60
C GLU A 476 24.14 -30.93 1.84
N HIS A 477 23.43 -32.02 2.11
CA HIS A 477 23.71 -32.92 3.23
C HIS A 477 24.44 -34.21 2.83
N GLU A 478 24.96 -34.28 1.59
CA GLU A 478 25.66 -35.45 1.03
C GLU A 478 24.85 -36.76 1.13
N LEU A 479 23.52 -36.69 0.99
CA LEU A 479 22.61 -37.84 1.05
C LEU A 479 22.18 -38.29 -0.35
N ASP A 480 22.48 -39.53 -0.72
CA ASP A 480 21.88 -40.19 -1.89
C ASP A 480 21.54 -41.65 -1.56
N ASP A 481 20.32 -41.88 -1.06
CA ASP A 481 19.80 -43.21 -0.75
C ASP A 481 19.62 -44.10 -1.99
N TYR A 482 19.68 -43.52 -3.20
CA TYR A 482 19.61 -44.25 -4.46
C TYR A 482 20.99 -44.59 -5.04
N ALA A 483 22.07 -44.11 -4.43
CA ALA A 483 23.44 -44.45 -4.85
C ALA A 483 23.65 -45.98 -4.78
N GLY A 484 23.92 -46.59 -5.94
CA GLY A 484 24.08 -48.04 -6.06
C GLY A 484 22.78 -48.87 -5.98
N VAL A 485 21.61 -48.22 -5.90
CA VAL A 485 20.30 -48.89 -5.81
C VAL A 485 19.63 -48.97 -7.20
N ASN A 486 19.40 -50.17 -7.70
CA ASN A 486 18.61 -50.37 -8.92
C ASN A 486 17.10 -50.44 -8.59
N ALA A 487 16.40 -49.30 -8.73
CA ALA A 487 14.96 -49.16 -8.52
C ALA A 487 14.09 -49.50 -9.74
N LYS A 488 14.69 -49.67 -10.93
CA LYS A 488 13.95 -49.85 -12.18
C LYS A 488 13.11 -51.13 -12.14
N ASN A 489 11.80 -50.99 -12.41
CA ASN A 489 10.81 -52.08 -12.40
C ASN A 489 10.68 -52.81 -11.04
N LYS A 490 10.99 -52.12 -9.94
CA LYS A 490 10.86 -52.66 -8.58
C LYS A 490 9.86 -51.88 -7.74
N ILE A 491 9.48 -52.46 -6.60
CA ILE A 491 8.80 -51.74 -5.52
C ILE A 491 9.89 -51.24 -4.56
N VAL A 492 9.99 -49.93 -4.42
CA VAL A 492 10.99 -49.31 -3.54
C VAL A 492 10.44 -49.30 -2.11
N VAL A 493 11.26 -49.73 -1.15
CA VAL A 493 10.98 -49.70 0.28
C VAL A 493 11.85 -48.61 0.92
N VAL A 494 11.22 -47.70 1.66
CA VAL A 494 11.89 -46.58 2.35
C VAL A 494 11.41 -46.44 3.79
N ARG A 495 12.23 -45.81 4.63
CA ARG A 495 11.84 -45.36 5.97
C ARG A 495 11.04 -44.06 5.89
N ARG A 496 10.02 -43.91 6.75
CA ARG A 496 9.12 -42.75 6.78
C ARG A 496 9.83 -41.42 7.06
N PHE A 497 10.72 -41.40 8.05
CA PHE A 497 11.32 -40.17 8.60
C PHE A 497 12.57 -39.72 7.82
N VAL A 498 13.51 -39.06 8.49
CA VAL A 498 14.83 -38.66 7.97
C VAL A 498 15.94 -39.32 8.81
N PRO A 499 17.19 -39.40 8.30
CA PRO A 499 18.34 -39.79 9.12
C PRO A 499 18.55 -38.84 10.30
N SER A 500 19.14 -39.34 11.39
CA SER A 500 19.49 -38.53 12.57
C SER A 500 20.55 -37.46 12.31
N SER A 501 21.22 -37.50 11.15
CA SER A 501 22.14 -36.45 10.71
C SER A 501 21.45 -35.17 10.23
N ILE A 502 20.13 -35.20 10.06
CA ILE A 502 19.31 -34.00 9.78
C ILE A 502 18.70 -33.55 11.10
N ASP A 503 19.27 -32.51 11.69
CA ASP A 503 18.91 -31.99 13.01
C ASP A 503 18.07 -30.71 12.97
N ASP A 504 17.87 -30.11 11.79
CA ASP A 504 17.02 -28.94 11.60
C ASP A 504 15.58 -29.32 11.17
N GLU A 505 14.60 -28.71 11.84
CA GLU A 505 13.19 -29.06 11.67
C GLU A 505 12.66 -28.72 10.25
N ALA A 506 13.13 -27.62 9.66
CA ALA A 506 12.68 -27.17 8.34
C ALA A 506 13.09 -28.14 7.23
N THR A 507 14.34 -28.60 7.22
CA THR A 507 14.84 -29.59 6.27
C THR A 507 14.28 -30.96 6.58
N ALA A 508 14.19 -31.36 7.85
CA ALA A 508 13.54 -32.62 8.22
C ALA A 508 12.11 -32.70 7.68
N ARG A 509 11.32 -31.62 7.79
CA ARG A 509 9.98 -31.53 7.21
C ARG A 509 9.99 -31.63 5.68
N LYS A 510 10.91 -30.95 5.02
CA LYS A 510 11.07 -30.96 3.55
C LYS A 510 11.49 -32.33 3.00
N LEU A 511 12.39 -33.04 3.69
CA LEU A 511 12.94 -34.32 3.26
C LEU A 511 12.08 -35.52 3.65
N SER A 512 11.31 -35.42 4.74
CA SER A 512 10.34 -36.44 5.15
C SER A 512 9.06 -36.46 4.31
N ASP A 513 8.84 -35.45 3.46
CA ASP A 513 7.66 -35.39 2.58
C ASP A 513 7.52 -36.65 1.71
N LEU A 514 6.46 -37.42 1.97
CA LEU A 514 6.26 -38.73 1.35
C LEU A 514 6.02 -38.62 -0.17
N ARG A 515 5.51 -37.48 -0.64
CA ARG A 515 5.28 -37.22 -2.05
C ARG A 515 6.60 -36.97 -2.79
N ARG A 516 7.53 -36.21 -2.20
CA ARG A 516 8.90 -36.04 -2.70
C ARG A 516 9.59 -37.40 -2.84
N LYS A 517 9.52 -38.26 -1.81
CA LYS A 517 10.10 -39.62 -1.85
C LYS A 517 9.53 -40.46 -2.99
N ALA A 518 8.23 -40.35 -3.24
CA ALA A 518 7.57 -41.03 -4.34
C ALA A 518 8.00 -40.54 -5.72
N PHE A 519 8.14 -39.22 -5.90
CA PHE A 519 8.64 -38.65 -7.15
C PHE A 519 10.06 -39.13 -7.45
N LEU A 520 10.94 -39.14 -6.44
CA LEU A 520 12.30 -39.67 -6.58
C LEU A 520 12.28 -41.16 -6.96
N ALA A 521 11.51 -41.99 -6.26
CA ALA A 521 11.37 -43.41 -6.58
C ALA A 521 10.92 -43.63 -8.04
N ARG A 522 9.88 -42.89 -8.46
CA ARG A 522 9.36 -42.95 -9.83
C ARG A 522 10.39 -42.52 -10.88
N GLN A 523 11.10 -41.42 -10.64
CA GLN A 523 12.15 -40.94 -11.54
C GLN A 523 13.28 -41.98 -11.71
N ARG A 524 13.56 -42.78 -10.68
CA ARG A 524 14.50 -43.90 -10.72
C ARG A 524 13.91 -45.19 -11.32
N GLY A 525 12.65 -45.14 -11.80
CA GLY A 525 11.98 -46.24 -12.51
C GLY A 525 11.21 -47.22 -11.61
N ALA A 526 10.99 -46.88 -10.34
CA ALA A 526 10.15 -47.67 -9.45
C ALA A 526 8.71 -47.78 -9.98
N LYS A 527 8.06 -48.89 -9.66
CA LYS A 527 6.65 -49.15 -10.01
C LYS A 527 5.70 -48.87 -8.86
N ALA A 528 6.19 -48.92 -7.62
CA ALA A 528 5.43 -48.60 -6.41
C ALA A 528 6.38 -48.19 -5.28
N LEU A 529 5.83 -47.57 -4.24
CA LEU A 529 6.53 -47.17 -3.01
C LEU A 529 5.88 -47.81 -1.78
N VAL A 530 6.70 -48.44 -0.94
CA VAL A 530 6.32 -48.89 0.39
C VAL A 530 7.10 -48.08 1.41
N VAL A 531 6.40 -47.30 2.21
CA VAL A 531 6.98 -46.50 3.29
C VAL A 531 6.80 -47.26 4.59
N VAL A 532 7.85 -47.44 5.38
CA VAL A 532 7.80 -48.15 6.67
C VAL A 532 7.96 -47.16 7.81
N ASP A 533 7.09 -47.23 8.81
CA ASP A 533 7.14 -46.44 10.05
C ASP A 533 8.24 -46.93 11.02
N LEU A 534 9.49 -46.87 10.58
CA LEU A 534 10.65 -47.36 11.32
C LEU A 534 11.63 -46.21 11.64
N PRO A 535 11.43 -45.49 12.76
CA PRO A 535 12.40 -44.52 13.25
C PRO A 535 13.69 -45.24 13.66
N VAL A 536 14.81 -44.53 13.57
CA VAL A 536 16.09 -45.00 14.12
C VAL A 536 16.23 -44.40 15.50
N VAL A 537 16.49 -45.25 16.49
CA VAL A 537 16.64 -44.88 17.90
C VAL A 537 18.11 -44.95 18.24
N THR A 538 18.65 -43.93 18.90
CA THR A 538 20.06 -43.94 19.34
C THR A 538 20.22 -44.71 20.66
N ASP A 539 21.45 -45.15 20.96
CA ASP A 539 21.73 -45.94 22.16
C ASP A 539 21.30 -45.18 23.43
N GLY A 540 20.34 -45.73 24.17
CA GLY A 540 19.80 -45.14 25.40
C GLY A 540 18.42 -44.49 25.26
N GLU A 541 17.90 -44.33 24.05
CA GLU A 541 16.54 -43.83 23.81
C GLU A 541 15.52 -44.98 23.73
N THR A 542 14.28 -44.69 24.15
CA THR A 542 13.16 -45.63 23.98
C THR A 542 12.53 -45.46 22.60
N MET A 543 12.22 -46.57 21.95
CA MET A 543 11.48 -46.56 20.68
C MET A 543 10.16 -45.77 20.85
N PRO A 544 9.89 -44.76 20.00
CA PRO A 544 8.66 -43.99 20.10
C PRO A 544 7.44 -44.83 19.71
N ASP A 545 6.27 -44.38 20.15
CA ASP A 545 4.99 -44.95 19.72
C ASP A 545 4.87 -44.97 18.19
N GLU A 546 4.09 -45.93 17.68
CA GLU A 546 3.77 -46.04 16.25
C GLU A 546 3.09 -44.75 15.78
N ALA A 547 3.61 -44.11 14.73
CA ALA A 547 3.02 -42.87 14.25
C ALA A 547 1.71 -43.17 13.49
N PRO A 548 0.66 -42.35 13.67
CA PRO A 548 -0.61 -42.57 12.97
C PRO A 548 -0.41 -42.53 11.46
N PHE A 549 -1.23 -43.28 10.72
CA PHE A 549 -1.21 -43.21 9.27
C PHE A 549 -1.51 -41.78 8.79
N PRO A 550 -0.87 -41.33 7.69
CA PRO A 550 -1.20 -40.04 7.08
C PRO A 550 -2.69 -39.96 6.73
N SER A 551 -3.28 -38.77 6.91
CA SER A 551 -4.67 -38.51 6.50
C SER A 551 -4.83 -38.73 4.98
N LEU A 552 -5.99 -39.24 4.58
CA LEU A 552 -6.39 -39.34 3.17
C LEU A 552 -6.95 -38.04 2.60
N GLU A 553 -6.77 -36.93 3.33
CA GLU A 553 -7.13 -35.60 2.85
C GLU A 553 -6.46 -35.27 1.53
N THR A 554 -7.27 -34.72 0.63
CA THR A 554 -6.87 -34.34 -0.72
C THR A 554 -6.07 -33.05 -0.65
N SER A 555 -4.82 -33.08 -1.10
CA SER A 555 -3.94 -31.91 -1.09
C SER A 555 -4.09 -30.99 -2.31
N GLY A 556 -5.10 -31.22 -3.16
CA GLY A 556 -5.32 -30.46 -4.41
C GLY A 556 -4.34 -30.80 -5.55
N TYR A 557 -3.23 -31.49 -5.26
CA TYR A 557 -2.28 -31.99 -6.27
C TYR A 557 -2.74 -33.33 -6.86
N GLY A 558 -2.39 -33.61 -8.13
CA GLY A 558 -2.66 -34.91 -8.79
C GLY A 558 -1.95 -36.10 -8.11
N ASP A 559 -2.06 -37.32 -8.61
CA ASP A 559 -1.31 -38.45 -8.02
C ASP A 559 0.21 -38.40 -8.33
N ALA A 560 1.00 -39.13 -7.56
CA ALA A 560 2.44 -39.28 -7.76
C ALA A 560 2.79 -40.22 -8.94
N GLY A 561 1.80 -40.81 -9.61
CA GLY A 561 1.95 -41.72 -10.76
C GLY A 561 2.42 -43.14 -10.43
N ILE A 562 2.54 -43.51 -9.15
CA ILE A 562 2.83 -44.87 -8.69
C ILE A 562 1.96 -45.22 -7.46
N PRO A 563 1.58 -46.50 -7.25
CA PRO A 563 0.91 -46.93 -6.03
C PRO A 563 1.81 -46.80 -4.80
N MET A 564 1.26 -46.31 -3.68
CA MET A 564 2.00 -46.02 -2.45
C MET A 564 1.22 -46.41 -1.20
N VAL A 565 1.91 -47.03 -0.25
CA VAL A 565 1.37 -47.36 1.07
C VAL A 565 2.38 -47.05 2.18
N VAL A 566 1.87 -46.67 3.35
CA VAL A 566 2.61 -46.68 4.61
C VAL A 566 2.28 -47.99 5.32
N VAL A 567 3.29 -48.65 5.88
CA VAL A 567 3.19 -49.93 6.58
C VAL A 567 3.68 -49.73 8.01
N LYS A 568 2.94 -50.30 8.97
CA LYS A 568 3.32 -50.30 10.38
C LYS A 568 4.66 -51.00 10.61
N ARG A 569 5.39 -50.56 11.63
CA ARG A 569 6.70 -51.05 12.05
C ARG A 569 6.73 -52.57 12.20
N GLU A 570 5.75 -53.13 12.92
CA GLU A 570 5.61 -54.58 13.17
C GLU A 570 5.72 -55.42 11.89
N TYR A 571 5.18 -54.93 10.77
CA TYR A 571 5.15 -55.64 9.49
C TYR A 571 6.28 -55.21 8.54
N GLY A 572 6.73 -53.98 8.63
CA GLY A 572 7.74 -53.42 7.74
C GLY A 572 9.18 -53.65 8.18
N GLU A 573 9.45 -53.77 9.49
CA GLU A 573 10.79 -54.03 10.01
C GLU A 573 11.38 -55.35 9.50
N PRO A 574 10.65 -56.50 9.52
CA PRO A 574 11.16 -57.75 8.95
C PRO A 574 11.49 -57.64 7.44
N ILE A 575 10.75 -56.80 6.70
CA ILE A 575 11.00 -56.55 5.28
C ILE A 575 12.32 -55.78 5.10
N ILE A 576 12.50 -54.69 5.85
CA ILE A 576 13.73 -53.89 5.82
C ILE A 576 14.94 -54.75 6.22
N ASP A 577 14.82 -55.55 7.28
CA ASP A 577 15.87 -56.44 7.78
C ASP A 577 16.29 -57.48 6.74
N ALA A 578 15.32 -58.11 6.08
CA ALA A 578 15.57 -59.09 5.03
C ALA A 578 16.28 -58.45 3.82
N LEU A 579 15.83 -57.28 3.39
CA LEU A 579 16.45 -56.53 2.28
C LEU A 579 17.85 -56.04 2.64
N GLY A 580 18.08 -55.58 3.87
CA GLY A 580 19.39 -55.19 4.38
C GLY A 580 20.38 -56.36 4.40
N LYS A 581 19.90 -57.57 4.67
CA LYS A 581 20.65 -58.84 4.56
C LYS A 581 20.75 -59.36 3.10
N ARG A 582 20.39 -58.52 2.11
CA ARG A 582 20.40 -58.82 0.66
C ARG A 582 19.54 -60.03 0.26
N ARG A 583 18.47 -60.33 1.01
CA ARG A 583 17.50 -61.36 0.61
C ARG A 583 16.59 -60.82 -0.49
N SER A 584 16.28 -61.65 -1.47
CA SER A 584 15.33 -61.32 -2.52
C SER A 584 13.90 -61.53 -2.02
N LEU A 585 13.10 -60.47 -2.03
CA LEU A 585 11.67 -60.52 -1.73
C LEU A 585 10.89 -59.99 -2.93
N THR A 586 9.70 -60.55 -3.16
CA THR A 586 8.73 -60.05 -4.13
C THR A 586 7.50 -59.59 -3.37
N ALA A 587 6.85 -58.52 -3.83
CA ALA A 587 5.58 -58.11 -3.26
C ALA A 587 4.55 -57.82 -4.35
N LYS A 588 3.28 -58.02 -3.99
CA LYS A 588 2.13 -57.60 -4.78
C LYS A 588 1.38 -56.52 -4.00
N LEU A 589 1.35 -55.32 -4.56
CA LEU A 589 0.63 -54.17 -4.02
C LEU A 589 -0.55 -53.83 -4.93
N THR A 590 -1.75 -53.77 -4.37
CA THR A 590 -2.94 -53.17 -4.97
C THR A 590 -3.31 -51.95 -4.15
N VAL A 591 -3.37 -50.78 -4.79
CA VAL A 591 -3.99 -49.59 -4.21
C VAL A 591 -5.24 -49.26 -5.01
N ALA A 592 -6.38 -49.14 -4.35
CA ALA A 592 -7.64 -48.79 -4.97
C ALA A 592 -8.27 -47.61 -4.20
N LEU A 593 -8.02 -46.40 -4.70
CA LEU A 593 -8.61 -45.17 -4.22
C LEU A 593 -9.80 -44.75 -5.09
N GLU A 594 -10.89 -44.37 -4.45
CA GLU A 594 -12.13 -43.92 -5.07
C GLU A 594 -12.34 -42.42 -4.78
N PRO A 595 -12.08 -41.53 -5.77
CA PRO A 595 -12.20 -40.09 -5.58
C PRO A 595 -13.67 -39.64 -5.64
N THR A 596 -14.09 -38.88 -4.63
CA THR A 596 -15.28 -38.02 -4.75
C THR A 596 -14.88 -36.72 -5.42
N ARG A 597 -15.53 -36.38 -6.53
CA ARG A 597 -15.26 -35.16 -7.30
C ARG A 597 -16.39 -34.15 -7.18
N LYS A 598 -16.05 -32.88 -7.09
CA LYS A 598 -16.98 -31.75 -7.20
C LYS A 598 -16.60 -30.87 -8.38
N LYS A 599 -17.60 -30.24 -8.99
CA LYS A 599 -17.41 -29.23 -10.03
C LYS A 599 -17.11 -27.88 -9.38
N THR A 600 -16.25 -27.11 -10.04
CA THR A 600 -15.97 -25.71 -9.71
C THR A 600 -15.54 -24.98 -10.99
N THR A 601 -15.27 -23.68 -10.92
CA THR A 601 -15.07 -22.83 -12.09
C THR A 601 -14.00 -21.77 -11.83
N ASN A 602 -13.02 -21.67 -12.73
CA ASN A 602 -12.14 -20.49 -12.80
C ASN A 602 -12.88 -19.35 -13.52
N VAL A 603 -12.61 -18.11 -13.11
CA VAL A 603 -13.08 -16.88 -13.79
C VAL A 603 -11.89 -16.14 -14.33
N VAL A 604 -11.85 -15.90 -15.64
CA VAL A 604 -10.70 -15.27 -16.30
C VAL A 604 -11.15 -14.20 -17.30
N GLY A 605 -10.73 -12.97 -17.03
CA GLY A 605 -10.78 -11.83 -17.95
C GLY A 605 -9.41 -11.58 -18.57
N ARG A 606 -9.40 -11.02 -19.77
CA ARG A 606 -8.21 -10.73 -20.57
C ARG A 606 -8.18 -9.26 -20.94
N LEU A 607 -7.10 -8.58 -20.57
CA LEU A 607 -6.73 -7.28 -21.07
C LEU A 607 -5.72 -7.47 -22.22
N ALA A 608 -5.94 -6.80 -23.35
CA ALA A 608 -4.99 -6.84 -24.46
C ALA A 608 -3.88 -5.79 -24.23
N ALA A 609 -2.62 -6.17 -24.47
CA ALA A 609 -1.53 -5.20 -24.45
C ALA A 609 -1.67 -4.22 -25.64
N GLU A 610 -1.39 -2.94 -25.41
CA GLU A 610 -1.44 -1.92 -26.47
C GLU A 610 -0.24 -2.01 -27.45
N ALA A 611 0.87 -2.63 -27.02
CA ALA A 611 2.06 -2.82 -27.83
C ALA A 611 2.74 -4.18 -27.57
N ASP A 612 3.05 -4.91 -28.64
CA ASP A 612 3.75 -6.21 -28.63
C ASP A 612 5.25 -6.03 -28.32
N ARG A 613 5.58 -5.57 -27.11
CA ARG A 613 6.98 -5.42 -26.67
C ARG A 613 7.56 -6.66 -26.01
N LEU A 614 6.73 -7.62 -25.63
CA LEU A 614 7.13 -8.85 -24.94
C LEU A 614 6.38 -10.05 -25.51
N ASP A 615 7.10 -11.12 -25.82
CA ASP A 615 6.50 -12.41 -26.15
C ASP A 615 5.91 -13.03 -24.88
N GLY A 616 4.58 -13.17 -24.79
CA GLY A 616 3.94 -13.95 -23.73
C GLY A 616 2.65 -13.35 -23.15
N VAL A 617 2.19 -13.94 -22.04
CA VAL A 617 1.02 -13.53 -21.28
C VAL A 617 1.39 -13.44 -19.81
N ILE A 618 1.03 -12.35 -19.14
CA ILE A 618 1.10 -12.24 -17.69
C ILE A 618 -0.23 -12.73 -17.11
N VAL A 619 -0.16 -13.68 -16.18
CA VAL A 619 -1.34 -14.18 -15.45
C VAL A 619 -1.25 -13.68 -14.03
N ILE A 620 -2.18 -12.81 -13.64
CA ILE A 620 -2.38 -12.36 -12.26
C ILE A 620 -3.62 -13.11 -11.74
N GLY A 621 -3.51 -13.76 -10.58
CA GLY A 621 -4.56 -14.60 -10.04
C GLY A 621 -4.70 -14.45 -8.54
N ALA A 622 -5.90 -14.76 -8.04
CA ALA A 622 -6.23 -14.84 -6.62
C ALA A 622 -7.20 -16.00 -6.38
N HIS A 623 -7.21 -16.52 -5.16
CA HIS A 623 -8.12 -17.62 -4.79
C HIS A 623 -9.53 -17.09 -4.54
N LEU A 624 -10.51 -17.58 -5.29
CA LEU A 624 -11.91 -17.18 -5.17
C LEU A 624 -12.65 -17.98 -4.10
N ASP A 625 -12.43 -19.29 -4.08
CA ASP A 625 -12.98 -20.20 -3.07
C ASP A 625 -12.28 -20.00 -1.74
N HIS A 626 -12.99 -20.27 -0.65
CA HIS A 626 -12.42 -20.30 0.69
C HIS A 626 -12.97 -21.52 1.45
N LEU A 627 -12.76 -21.61 2.76
CA LEU A 627 -13.05 -22.82 3.54
C LEU A 627 -14.55 -23.15 3.68
N GLY A 628 -15.46 -22.31 3.19
CA GLY A 628 -16.89 -22.53 3.33
C GLY A 628 -17.34 -22.47 4.79
N MET A 629 -17.95 -23.56 5.26
CA MET A 629 -18.39 -23.73 6.65
C MET A 629 -17.32 -24.41 7.52
N GLY A 630 -16.07 -24.46 7.07
CA GLY A 630 -14.94 -25.04 7.80
C GLY A 630 -14.76 -26.53 7.54
N GLY A 631 -14.13 -27.22 8.48
CA GLY A 631 -13.82 -28.64 8.41
C GLY A 631 -12.58 -29.03 9.21
N PRO A 632 -12.18 -30.32 9.21
CA PRO A 632 -11.02 -30.81 9.97
C PRO A 632 -9.71 -30.06 9.71
N SER A 633 -9.58 -29.47 8.52
CA SER A 633 -8.41 -28.71 8.07
C SER A 633 -8.47 -27.20 8.38
N SER A 634 -9.57 -26.69 8.96
CA SER A 634 -9.64 -25.28 9.38
C SER A 634 -8.89 -25.07 10.70
N LEU A 635 -8.50 -23.82 10.99
CA LEU A 635 -7.92 -23.46 12.30
C LEU A 635 -8.94 -23.55 13.45
N SER A 636 -10.21 -23.78 13.14
CA SER A 636 -11.28 -24.01 14.12
C SER A 636 -12.18 -25.17 13.67
N PRO A 637 -11.71 -26.43 13.73
CA PRO A 637 -12.41 -27.58 13.14
C PRO A 637 -13.82 -27.87 13.71
N GLY A 638 -14.09 -27.39 14.92
CA GLY A 638 -15.38 -27.54 15.60
C GLY A 638 -16.38 -26.42 15.28
N ASP A 639 -15.91 -25.32 14.69
CA ASP A 639 -16.78 -24.23 14.28
C ASP A 639 -17.48 -24.58 12.96
N LYS A 640 -18.78 -24.31 12.92
CA LYS A 640 -19.64 -24.52 11.75
C LYS A 640 -20.13 -23.20 11.17
N SER A 641 -19.57 -22.08 11.62
CA SER A 641 -19.81 -20.76 11.07
C SER A 641 -19.16 -20.63 9.69
N ALA A 642 -19.61 -19.62 8.92
CA ALA A 642 -19.00 -19.33 7.64
C ALA A 642 -17.61 -18.73 7.87
N HIS A 643 -16.59 -19.37 7.32
CA HIS A 643 -15.25 -18.78 7.24
C HIS A 643 -15.28 -17.73 6.14
N LEU A 644 -15.20 -16.45 6.48
CA LEU A 644 -15.52 -15.37 5.54
C LEU A 644 -14.39 -15.07 4.56
N GLY A 645 -13.13 -15.38 4.93
CA GLY A 645 -11.95 -15.17 4.09
C GLY A 645 -11.79 -13.73 3.64
N ALA A 646 -12.02 -12.76 4.54
CA ALA A 646 -11.82 -11.34 4.27
C ALA A 646 -10.33 -11.03 4.04
N ASP A 647 -9.49 -11.53 4.96
CA ASP A 647 -8.03 -11.43 4.96
C ASP A 647 -7.40 -12.66 4.30
N ASP A 648 -7.46 -12.73 2.96
CA ASP A 648 -6.73 -13.63 2.04
C ASP A 648 -7.48 -13.64 0.69
N ASN A 649 -8.61 -14.37 0.63
CA ASN A 649 -9.32 -14.64 -0.62
C ASN A 649 -10.12 -13.43 -1.13
N ALA A 650 -10.92 -12.80 -0.27
CA ALA A 650 -11.71 -11.65 -0.67
C ALA A 650 -10.82 -10.43 -0.97
N SER A 651 -9.83 -10.15 -0.10
CA SER A 651 -8.83 -9.09 -0.32
C SER A 651 -7.98 -9.35 -1.56
N GLY A 652 -7.56 -10.59 -1.80
CA GLY A 652 -6.83 -10.98 -3.01
C GLY A 652 -7.63 -10.75 -4.30
N ILE A 653 -8.91 -11.10 -4.31
CA ILE A 653 -9.80 -10.85 -5.45
C ILE A 653 -10.04 -9.35 -5.64
N ALA A 654 -10.29 -8.60 -4.56
CA ALA A 654 -10.48 -7.15 -4.63
C ALA A 654 -9.22 -6.43 -5.17
N ALA A 655 -8.03 -6.84 -4.71
CA ALA A 655 -6.76 -6.33 -5.21
C ALA A 655 -6.54 -6.67 -6.69
N LEU A 656 -6.90 -7.89 -7.12
CA LEU A 656 -6.86 -8.29 -8.53
C LEU A 656 -7.78 -7.41 -9.39
N LEU A 657 -8.99 -7.12 -8.92
CA LEU A 657 -9.94 -6.26 -9.64
C LEU A 657 -9.46 -4.81 -9.71
N GLU A 658 -8.91 -4.26 -8.63
CA GLU A 658 -8.36 -2.89 -8.64
C GLU A 658 -7.11 -2.79 -9.51
N ALA A 659 -6.23 -3.80 -9.51
CA ALA A 659 -5.10 -3.87 -10.44
C ALA A 659 -5.57 -3.93 -11.89
N ALA A 660 -6.60 -4.74 -12.19
CA ALA A 660 -7.20 -4.80 -13.52
C ALA A 660 -7.76 -3.45 -13.96
N ARG A 661 -8.44 -2.71 -13.06
CA ARG A 661 -8.95 -1.36 -13.33
C ARG A 661 -7.83 -0.33 -13.60
N GLN A 662 -6.68 -0.46 -12.96
CA GLN A 662 -5.54 0.45 -13.19
C GLN A 662 -4.80 0.14 -14.50
N LEU A 663 -4.82 -1.12 -14.94
CA LEU A 663 -4.18 -1.54 -16.18
C LEU A 663 -5.06 -1.28 -17.42
N ALA A 664 -6.38 -1.41 -17.27
CA ALA A 664 -7.37 -1.15 -18.32
C ALA A 664 -7.60 0.34 -18.55
#